data_AF-A0A918BW82-F1
#
_entry.id   AF-A0A918BW82-F1
#
_cell.length_a   1.000
_cell.length_b   1.000
_cell.length_c   1.000
_cell.angle_alpha   90.00
_cell.angle_beta   90.00
_cell.angle_gamma   90.00
#
_symmetry.space_group_name_H-M   'P 1'
#
loop_
_entity.id
_entity.type
_entity.pdbx_description
1 polymer ?
#
loop_
_entity_poly.entity_id
_entity_poly.type
_entity_poly.pdbx_seq_one_letter_code
_entity_poly.pdbx_strand_id
1 'polypeptide(L)'
;MSLPPRRRRRSPVSLVLALTATLLMTLLPGLPLSGTTARAADGNTATVYYSTTSTNWSRYHLHWAPTAGGWTTVPGVAMESACTGWVKKTVDLGTATTWQATFNNGNGTWDNNGGRNYQLGTGLITVKDGVVAHSDPCGDTDPVEGNSATVYYSIASLGWTTTNLHWAPTGGSWTTVPGVAMEAACTGWVKKTVDLGTATTWQATFNNGNGTWDNNNGANYQLAEGVTTVKDKAVTKNAKDPCAAEEPDTTAPSAPSEVKATATGTSVVLTWKAATDDTAVTGYQITRTGGSKGTSVIAATSTVYSDTGLDARTEYSYAVKALDAAGNLSESSEAAKATTGEAAAETPGEPLGGDPRKDPIYFVLTARFHDGDSSNNRGGSQHAKSGNAAHNDPMFRGDFKGLVEKLDYIKGLGFSAVWITPVVLNRSDYDYHGYHGYDFYKVDPRLESAGASYQDLIDAAHAKGMKIYQDVVYNHSSRWGAKELFTPTVHGVRDSQWSWYYDQKNEGFEYDGLTVEPQSGKSYYNGDMWSTAEPSGNTCLNWGVPTGGKSAEGYTIYNCQWPSPTSGMFPKSLYHQCWIGNWEGEDSRSCWLHEDLADFNTENAQVQNYLIGAYNKYIDMGVDGFRVDTAVHIPRVTWNRRFLPAIQERVTQQFGAEKAKDFFVFGEVAAFVNDKWNRGSVNHSAQFYTWKERKEYSADDQTAALEQFTYENNLGTGNQPTSDNAFLNGNSYHTPDHSQFSGMNIIDMRMHMNFGDASNAYHNGKDSDDSVNDATYNVVYVDSHDYGPNKSSNRYAEGTDAWAENMSLMWTFRGIPTLYYGSEIEFQKGQKIDCGPTCPLASTGRAYYGDKLEGSVTASGFGTVSSASGAVATTLESKLVKHVQRLNQIRRTVPALQMGQYSTANISGNMAYKRRYTDTATGVDSFALVTVTDGATFSNIPNGTYKDAVTGDVKTVTNGTLTAATPGKGNLRVYVLDLGGANAAPGKVGTDGPYLK
;
A
#
# COMPACT_ATOMS: atom_id res chain seq x y z
N MET A 1 -16.78 -48.41 12.72
CA MET A 1 -16.28 -49.70 13.24
C MET A 1 -15.10 -50.16 12.38
N SER A 2 -14.11 -50.82 13.01
CA SER A 2 -13.19 -51.84 12.46
C SER A 2 -12.46 -51.62 11.11
N LEU A 3 -11.16 -51.34 11.21
CA LEU A 3 -10.07 -51.73 10.28
C LEU A 3 -9.81 -53.27 10.34
N PRO A 4 -8.79 -53.89 9.67
CA PRO A 4 -7.97 -53.50 8.50
C PRO A 4 -8.21 -54.48 7.27
N PRO A 5 -7.41 -55.52 6.87
CA PRO A 5 -5.95 -55.70 6.71
C PRO A 5 -5.40 -56.40 5.41
N ARG A 6 -4.45 -55.72 4.73
CA ARG A 6 -3.11 -56.24 4.30
C ARG A 6 -2.92 -57.33 3.19
N ARG A 7 -2.12 -56.92 2.17
CA ARG A 7 -0.79 -57.48 1.72
C ARG A 7 -0.65 -58.59 0.62
N ARG A 8 0.22 -58.23 -0.38
CA ARG A 8 1.48 -58.89 -0.86
C ARG A 8 1.53 -59.80 -2.13
N ARG A 9 2.24 -59.26 -3.14
CA ARG A 9 3.46 -59.80 -3.84
C ARG A 9 3.39 -60.98 -4.84
N ARG A 10 3.92 -60.73 -6.07
CA ARG A 10 5.10 -61.34 -6.78
C ARG A 10 4.89 -61.73 -8.26
N SER A 11 5.87 -61.35 -9.11
CA SER A 11 6.15 -61.83 -10.49
C SER A 11 6.87 -63.21 -10.48
N PRO A 12 7.03 -63.94 -11.62
CA PRO A 12 8.01 -63.69 -12.72
C PRO A 12 7.36 -63.67 -14.14
N VAL A 13 7.93 -63.23 -15.28
CA VAL A 13 9.27 -63.31 -15.96
C VAL A 13 9.52 -64.59 -16.80
N SER A 14 9.57 -64.43 -18.14
CA SER A 14 10.33 -65.13 -19.23
C SER A 14 9.58 -64.92 -20.58
N LEU A 15 10.07 -64.49 -21.76
CA LEU A 15 11.36 -64.44 -22.50
C LEU A 15 11.45 -65.48 -23.65
N VAL A 16 11.99 -65.07 -24.83
CA VAL A 16 12.67 -65.84 -25.94
C VAL A 16 12.09 -65.66 -27.38
N LEU A 17 12.91 -65.03 -28.26
CA LEU A 17 13.30 -65.26 -29.70
C LEU A 17 12.35 -65.98 -30.73
N ALA A 18 12.48 -65.93 -32.10
CA ALA A 18 13.54 -65.51 -33.04
C ALA A 18 13.09 -65.39 -34.54
N LEU A 19 13.92 -64.73 -35.41
CA LEU A 19 14.21 -64.98 -36.88
C LEU A 19 13.07 -64.91 -37.97
N THR A 20 13.26 -64.68 -39.30
CA THR A 20 14.23 -63.92 -40.17
C THR A 20 13.78 -63.92 -41.67
N ALA A 21 14.20 -62.89 -42.45
CA ALA A 21 14.37 -62.87 -43.94
C ALA A 21 13.10 -62.97 -44.85
N THR A 22 13.08 -62.65 -46.16
CA THR A 22 14.15 -62.48 -47.20
C THR A 22 13.78 -61.41 -48.28
N LEU A 23 14.60 -61.24 -49.33
CA LEU A 23 14.68 -60.12 -50.31
C LEU A 23 14.47 -60.58 -51.78
N LEU A 24 13.86 -59.76 -52.68
CA LEU A 24 14.32 -59.52 -54.08
C LEU A 24 13.58 -58.36 -54.82
N MET A 25 13.82 -58.17 -56.13
CA MET A 25 13.83 -56.85 -56.82
C MET A 25 13.49 -56.92 -58.35
N THR A 26 13.15 -55.77 -58.97
CA THR A 26 13.29 -55.32 -60.41
C THR A 26 12.06 -55.12 -61.35
N LEU A 27 11.96 -53.86 -61.85
CA LEU A 27 11.52 -53.27 -63.15
C LEU A 27 10.25 -53.71 -63.96
N LEU A 28 9.33 -52.72 -64.17
CA LEU A 28 8.88 -52.02 -65.42
C LEU A 28 8.98 -52.72 -66.82
N PRO A 29 8.18 -52.35 -67.87
CA PRO A 29 7.43 -51.07 -68.09
C PRO A 29 6.03 -51.15 -68.80
N GLY A 30 5.39 -50.00 -69.09
CA GLY A 30 4.66 -49.78 -70.37
C GLY A 30 3.12 -49.58 -70.39
N LEU A 31 2.68 -48.44 -70.93
CA LEU A 31 1.30 -48.09 -71.41
C LEU A 31 1.10 -48.54 -72.90
N PRO A 32 -0.09 -48.52 -73.57
CA PRO A 32 -1.18 -47.53 -73.44
C PRO A 32 -2.66 -47.90 -73.82
N LEU A 33 -3.53 -46.86 -73.83
CA LEU A 33 -4.75 -46.63 -74.66
C LEU A 33 -6.11 -47.33 -74.37
N SER A 34 -6.94 -46.61 -73.63
CA SER A 34 -8.34 -46.18 -73.93
C SER A 34 -9.40 -47.13 -74.54
N GLY A 35 -10.50 -47.29 -73.80
CA GLY A 35 -11.85 -47.61 -74.31
C GLY A 35 -12.93 -47.06 -73.37
N THR A 36 -14.02 -46.48 -73.89
CA THR A 36 -15.03 -45.74 -73.11
C THR A 36 -16.41 -46.39 -73.13
N THR A 37 -17.11 -46.41 -71.98
CA THR A 37 -18.53 -46.78 -71.87
C THR A 37 -19.26 -45.98 -70.80
N ALA A 38 -20.42 -45.42 -71.18
CA ALA A 38 -21.58 -45.01 -70.37
C ALA A 38 -21.38 -44.24 -69.04
N ARG A 39 -22.10 -43.11 -68.93
CA ARG A 39 -22.14 -42.22 -67.75
C ARG A 39 -23.30 -42.62 -66.82
N ALA A 40 -23.02 -42.89 -65.55
CA ALA A 40 -24.02 -42.90 -64.48
C ALA A 40 -24.26 -41.47 -63.97
N ALA A 41 -25.37 -41.23 -63.28
CA ALA A 41 -25.64 -39.97 -62.59
C ALA A 41 -25.19 -40.07 -61.13
N ASP A 42 -24.50 -39.04 -60.64
CA ASP A 42 -24.02 -38.98 -59.26
C ASP A 42 -25.20 -38.87 -58.28
N GLY A 43 -25.29 -39.84 -57.36
CA GLY A 43 -26.23 -39.80 -56.24
C GLY A 43 -25.64 -39.03 -55.06
N ASN A 44 -26.47 -38.27 -54.36
CA ASN A 44 -26.09 -37.59 -53.14
C ASN A 44 -25.83 -38.60 -52.01
N THR A 45 -24.67 -38.51 -51.39
CA THR A 45 -24.36 -39.25 -50.16
C THR A 45 -24.17 -38.31 -48.98
N ALA A 46 -24.42 -38.80 -47.76
CA ALA A 46 -24.06 -38.11 -46.52
C ALA A 46 -23.29 -39.04 -45.58
N THR A 47 -22.16 -38.59 -45.05
CA THR A 47 -21.42 -39.27 -43.97
C THR A 47 -21.66 -38.52 -42.67
N VAL A 48 -22.48 -39.12 -41.80
CA VAL A 48 -22.87 -38.52 -40.52
C VAL A 48 -22.00 -39.09 -39.40
N TYR A 49 -21.27 -38.21 -38.73
CA TYR A 49 -20.55 -38.45 -37.48
C TYR A 49 -21.44 -38.04 -36.30
N TYR A 50 -21.60 -38.92 -35.32
CA TYR A 50 -22.35 -38.66 -34.08
C TYR A 50 -21.44 -38.82 -32.86
N SER A 51 -21.50 -37.87 -31.93
CA SER A 51 -20.62 -37.86 -30.76
C SER A 51 -21.12 -38.81 -29.67
N THR A 52 -20.21 -39.64 -29.15
CA THR A 52 -20.53 -40.61 -28.09
C THR A 52 -20.31 -40.04 -26.68
N THR A 53 -19.64 -38.88 -26.55
CA THR A 53 -19.09 -38.39 -25.28
C THR A 53 -20.13 -38.01 -24.24
N SER A 54 -21.33 -37.64 -24.66
CA SER A 54 -22.45 -37.22 -23.79
C SER A 54 -23.51 -38.29 -23.57
N THR A 55 -23.60 -39.28 -24.46
CA THR A 55 -24.66 -40.30 -24.44
C THR A 55 -24.21 -41.65 -23.90
N ASN A 56 -22.94 -42.02 -24.07
CA ASN A 56 -22.30 -43.23 -23.54
C ASN A 56 -23.14 -44.53 -23.69
N TRP A 57 -23.66 -44.77 -24.88
CA TRP A 57 -24.41 -45.98 -25.21
C TRP A 57 -23.46 -47.12 -25.64
N SER A 58 -23.83 -48.36 -25.34
CA SER A 58 -23.06 -49.55 -25.71
C SER A 58 -23.12 -49.89 -27.21
N ARG A 59 -24.06 -49.30 -27.96
CA ARG A 59 -24.22 -49.35 -29.42
C ARG A 59 -24.89 -48.07 -29.90
N TYR A 60 -24.67 -47.72 -31.16
CA TYR A 60 -25.26 -46.54 -31.81
C TYR A 60 -25.88 -46.92 -33.14
N HIS A 61 -27.13 -46.50 -33.36
CA HIS A 61 -27.87 -46.71 -34.62
C HIS A 61 -28.40 -45.38 -35.13
N LEU A 62 -28.29 -45.19 -36.45
CA LEU A 62 -28.90 -44.10 -37.20
C LEU A 62 -30.22 -44.59 -37.78
N HIS A 63 -31.31 -43.89 -37.51
CA HIS A 63 -32.66 -44.15 -38.03
C HIS A 63 -33.16 -42.91 -38.75
N TRP A 64 -33.60 -43.04 -40.01
CA TRP A 64 -33.73 -41.89 -40.90
C TRP A 64 -34.75 -42.08 -42.03
N ALA A 65 -35.17 -40.97 -42.64
CA ALA A 65 -35.97 -40.87 -43.85
C ALA A 65 -35.50 -39.72 -44.76
N PRO A 66 -35.25 -39.94 -46.06
CA PRO A 66 -35.17 -38.85 -47.05
C PRO A 66 -36.48 -38.04 -47.08
N THR A 67 -36.43 -36.75 -47.43
CA THR A 67 -37.60 -35.84 -47.38
C THR A 67 -38.81 -36.29 -48.23
N ALA A 68 -38.62 -37.21 -49.18
CA ALA A 68 -39.69 -37.83 -49.98
C ALA A 68 -39.72 -39.38 -49.86
N GLY A 69 -39.10 -39.96 -48.83
CA GLY A 69 -38.96 -41.41 -48.62
C GLY A 69 -39.56 -41.89 -47.30
N GLY A 70 -39.64 -43.21 -47.14
CA GLY A 70 -40.02 -43.84 -45.87
C GLY A 70 -38.87 -43.90 -44.86
N TRP A 71 -39.20 -44.06 -43.58
CA TRP A 71 -38.21 -44.29 -42.52
C TRP A 71 -37.61 -45.71 -42.62
N THR A 72 -36.31 -45.83 -42.33
CA THR A 72 -35.66 -47.13 -42.11
C THR A 72 -36.34 -47.91 -40.98
N THR A 73 -36.31 -49.24 -41.00
CA THR A 73 -36.95 -50.03 -39.93
C THR A 73 -36.21 -49.86 -38.60
N VAL A 74 -36.95 -49.49 -37.53
CA VAL A 74 -36.45 -49.42 -36.13
C VAL A 74 -35.69 -50.70 -35.76
N PRO A 75 -34.49 -50.64 -35.14
CA PRO A 75 -33.79 -49.45 -34.60
C PRO A 75 -32.99 -48.62 -35.61
N GLY A 76 -33.12 -48.87 -36.91
CA GLY A 76 -32.24 -48.26 -37.93
C GLY A 76 -30.94 -49.05 -38.11
N VAL A 77 -29.95 -48.43 -38.75
CA VAL A 77 -28.69 -49.10 -39.13
C VAL A 77 -27.57 -48.74 -38.15
N ALA A 78 -26.80 -49.75 -37.74
CA ALA A 78 -25.67 -49.56 -36.82
C ALA A 78 -24.58 -48.66 -37.42
N MET A 79 -24.14 -47.70 -36.60
CA MET A 79 -23.00 -46.82 -36.86
C MET A 79 -21.70 -47.53 -36.43
N GLU A 80 -20.60 -47.25 -37.14
CA GLU A 80 -19.28 -47.82 -36.86
C GLU A 80 -18.36 -46.81 -36.15
N SER A 81 -17.34 -47.28 -35.43
CA SER A 81 -16.37 -46.37 -34.78
C SER A 81 -15.59 -45.57 -35.83
N ALA A 82 -15.45 -44.26 -35.59
CA ALA A 82 -14.79 -43.35 -36.52
C ALA A 82 -13.43 -42.89 -35.99
N CYS A 83 -13.43 -42.25 -34.82
CA CYS A 83 -12.25 -41.87 -34.04
C CYS A 83 -12.66 -41.72 -32.57
N THR A 84 -11.72 -41.35 -31.68
CA THR A 84 -11.98 -41.23 -30.24
C THR A 84 -13.16 -40.28 -29.96
N GLY A 85 -14.24 -40.81 -29.36
CA GLY A 85 -15.45 -40.05 -29.04
C GLY A 85 -16.49 -39.91 -30.17
N TRP A 86 -16.28 -40.55 -31.32
CA TRP A 86 -17.15 -40.43 -32.49
C TRP A 86 -17.45 -41.78 -33.18
N VAL A 87 -18.71 -41.97 -33.58
CA VAL A 87 -19.15 -43.02 -34.50
C VAL A 87 -19.65 -42.39 -35.80
N LYS A 88 -19.61 -43.12 -36.93
CA LYS A 88 -20.09 -42.62 -38.22
C LYS A 88 -20.99 -43.58 -38.98
N LYS A 89 -21.73 -43.05 -39.95
CA LYS A 89 -22.30 -43.83 -41.05
C LYS A 89 -22.43 -43.03 -42.34
N THR A 90 -22.03 -43.64 -43.45
CA THR A 90 -22.33 -43.13 -44.80
C THR A 90 -23.67 -43.68 -45.28
N VAL A 91 -24.49 -42.80 -45.84
CA VAL A 91 -25.86 -43.03 -46.30
C VAL A 91 -25.96 -42.55 -47.75
N ASP A 92 -26.53 -43.38 -48.62
CA ASP A 92 -26.99 -42.98 -49.96
C ASP A 92 -28.40 -42.37 -49.84
N LEU A 93 -28.60 -41.20 -50.45
CA LEU A 93 -29.83 -40.42 -50.45
C LEU A 93 -30.45 -40.31 -51.85
N GLY A 94 -29.84 -40.92 -52.88
CA GLY A 94 -30.25 -40.81 -54.27
C GLY A 94 -30.23 -39.36 -54.73
N THR A 95 -31.37 -38.83 -55.18
CA THR A 95 -31.47 -37.42 -55.60
C THR A 95 -31.89 -36.46 -54.47
N ALA A 96 -32.09 -36.94 -53.23
CA ALA A 96 -32.50 -36.10 -52.12
C ALA A 96 -31.34 -35.26 -51.59
N THR A 97 -31.57 -33.96 -51.37
CA THR A 97 -30.59 -33.02 -50.80
C THR A 97 -30.84 -32.71 -49.31
N THR A 98 -31.98 -33.16 -48.78
CA THR A 98 -32.36 -33.05 -47.36
C THR A 98 -33.05 -34.33 -46.89
N TRP A 99 -32.94 -34.59 -45.59
CA TRP A 99 -33.48 -35.78 -44.94
C TRP A 99 -33.66 -35.54 -43.44
N GLN A 100 -34.39 -36.42 -42.76
CA GLN A 100 -34.56 -36.41 -41.31
C GLN A 100 -33.92 -37.64 -40.66
N ALA A 101 -33.34 -37.46 -39.48
CA ALA A 101 -32.59 -38.48 -38.74
C ALA A 101 -32.83 -38.42 -37.22
N THR A 102 -32.59 -39.56 -36.57
CA THR A 102 -32.55 -39.73 -35.10
C THR A 102 -31.53 -40.80 -34.77
N PHE A 103 -31.00 -40.77 -33.54
CA PHE A 103 -29.98 -41.69 -33.07
C PHE A 103 -30.53 -42.51 -31.89
N ASN A 104 -30.13 -43.78 -31.74
CA ASN A 104 -30.59 -44.60 -30.62
C ASN A 104 -29.62 -45.73 -30.24
N ASN A 105 -29.81 -46.27 -29.04
CA ASN A 105 -28.98 -47.34 -28.48
C ASN A 105 -29.31 -48.77 -28.98
N GLY A 106 -30.26 -48.93 -29.90
CA GLY A 106 -30.79 -50.22 -30.36
C GLY A 106 -31.89 -50.83 -29.49
N ASN A 107 -32.02 -50.39 -28.23
CA ASN A 107 -32.93 -50.93 -27.22
C ASN A 107 -34.01 -49.93 -26.76
N GLY A 108 -34.32 -48.92 -27.59
CA GLY A 108 -35.45 -48.01 -27.37
C GLY A 108 -35.14 -46.73 -26.56
N THR A 109 -33.86 -46.44 -26.25
CA THR A 109 -33.45 -45.10 -25.80
C THR A 109 -33.03 -44.28 -27.02
N TRP A 110 -33.67 -43.12 -27.21
CA TRP A 110 -33.54 -42.29 -28.41
C TRP A 110 -32.99 -40.91 -28.10
N ASP A 111 -32.16 -40.41 -29.00
CA ASP A 111 -31.92 -39.00 -29.22
C ASP A 111 -32.64 -38.55 -30.49
N ASN A 112 -33.66 -37.72 -30.29
CA ASN A 112 -34.45 -37.07 -31.33
C ASN A 112 -34.47 -35.55 -31.16
N ASN A 113 -33.37 -34.98 -30.64
CA ASN A 113 -33.20 -33.54 -30.44
C ASN A 113 -34.34 -32.88 -29.62
N GLY A 114 -34.74 -33.50 -28.51
CA GLY A 114 -35.83 -33.01 -27.67
C GLY A 114 -37.22 -33.13 -28.30
N GLY A 115 -37.47 -34.18 -29.10
CA GLY A 115 -38.76 -34.45 -29.75
C GLY A 115 -38.92 -33.83 -31.14
N ARG A 116 -37.84 -33.38 -31.78
CA ARG A 116 -37.83 -32.78 -33.13
C ARG A 116 -36.64 -33.32 -33.94
N ASN A 117 -36.85 -34.46 -34.61
CA ASN A 117 -35.87 -35.18 -35.43
C ASN A 117 -34.89 -34.25 -36.18
N TYR A 118 -33.60 -34.58 -36.14
CA TYR A 118 -32.55 -33.82 -36.83
C TYR A 118 -32.85 -33.70 -38.32
N GLN A 119 -32.73 -32.51 -38.88
CA GLN A 119 -32.87 -32.27 -40.32
C GLN A 119 -31.48 -32.03 -40.91
N LEU A 120 -31.06 -32.92 -41.81
CA LEU A 120 -29.68 -33.07 -42.27
C LEU A 120 -29.54 -32.78 -43.79
N GLY A 121 -28.34 -32.36 -44.20
CA GLY A 121 -27.96 -32.03 -45.58
C GLY A 121 -27.22 -33.18 -46.31
N THR A 122 -26.27 -32.86 -47.17
CA THR A 122 -25.43 -33.83 -47.90
C THR A 122 -23.95 -33.61 -47.60
N GLY A 123 -23.09 -34.58 -47.93
CA GLY A 123 -21.65 -34.50 -47.64
C GLY A 123 -21.30 -34.91 -46.21
N LEU A 124 -20.28 -34.28 -45.62
CA LEU A 124 -19.81 -34.59 -44.26
C LEU A 124 -20.65 -33.82 -43.24
N ILE A 125 -21.13 -34.52 -42.21
CA ILE A 125 -22.07 -33.96 -41.21
C ILE A 125 -21.62 -34.40 -39.82
N THR A 126 -21.58 -33.47 -38.88
CA THR A 126 -21.28 -33.71 -37.46
C THR A 126 -22.50 -33.39 -36.61
N VAL A 127 -22.86 -34.30 -35.69
CA VAL A 127 -23.94 -34.11 -34.72
C VAL A 127 -23.42 -34.36 -33.31
N LYS A 128 -23.54 -33.34 -32.46
CA LYS A 128 -23.13 -33.38 -31.05
C LYS A 128 -24.07 -32.50 -30.22
N ASP A 129 -24.59 -33.05 -29.13
CA ASP A 129 -25.32 -32.31 -28.07
C ASP A 129 -26.46 -31.43 -28.61
N GLY A 130 -27.21 -31.93 -29.61
CA GLY A 130 -28.31 -31.21 -30.26
C GLY A 130 -27.92 -30.33 -31.47
N VAL A 131 -26.62 -30.05 -31.63
CA VAL A 131 -26.08 -29.18 -32.70
C VAL A 131 -25.69 -30.01 -33.93
N VAL A 132 -25.98 -29.48 -35.12
CA VAL A 132 -25.59 -30.04 -36.42
C VAL A 132 -24.59 -29.10 -37.10
N ALA A 133 -23.45 -29.63 -37.52
CA ALA A 133 -22.44 -28.95 -38.32
C ALA A 133 -22.03 -29.81 -39.54
N HIS A 134 -21.17 -29.29 -40.40
CA HIS A 134 -20.76 -29.94 -41.65
C HIS A 134 -19.23 -30.00 -41.76
N SER A 135 -18.63 -31.01 -41.12
CA SER A 135 -17.18 -31.22 -41.03
C SER A 135 -16.85 -32.70 -40.86
N ASP A 136 -15.58 -33.08 -41.06
CA ASP A 136 -15.05 -34.32 -40.51
C ASP A 136 -14.43 -34.05 -39.13
N PRO A 137 -14.87 -34.70 -38.04
CA PRO A 137 -14.27 -34.54 -36.72
C PRO A 137 -13.04 -35.45 -36.52
N CYS A 138 -12.72 -36.30 -37.50
CA CYS A 138 -11.65 -37.27 -37.49
C CYS A 138 -10.60 -37.02 -38.59
N GLY A 139 -10.71 -35.90 -39.33
CA GLY A 139 -9.82 -35.56 -40.43
C GLY A 139 -8.64 -34.70 -39.99
N ASP A 140 -7.47 -35.30 -39.82
CA ASP A 140 -6.21 -34.58 -40.01
C ASP A 140 -6.16 -34.06 -41.46
N THR A 141 -5.80 -32.79 -41.65
CA THR A 141 -5.91 -32.12 -42.95
C THR A 141 -4.72 -32.41 -43.85
N ASP A 142 -4.94 -33.18 -44.93
CA ASP A 142 -4.02 -33.17 -46.08
C ASP A 142 -3.95 -31.75 -46.69
N PRO A 143 -2.76 -31.30 -47.15
CA PRO A 143 -2.54 -29.92 -47.53
C PRO A 143 -3.11 -29.57 -48.91
N VAL A 144 -3.78 -28.42 -49.00
CA VAL A 144 -3.92 -27.70 -50.28
C VAL A 144 -2.63 -26.92 -50.50
N GLU A 145 -2.00 -27.07 -51.67
CA GLU A 145 -0.73 -26.41 -52.00
C GLU A 145 -0.95 -24.92 -52.33
N GLY A 146 -1.08 -24.11 -51.27
CA GLY A 146 -1.31 -22.67 -51.33
C GLY A 146 -1.20 -22.00 -49.95
N ASN A 147 -0.94 -20.70 -49.96
CA ASN A 147 -0.75 -19.89 -48.77
C ASN A 147 -2.11 -19.43 -48.23
N SER A 148 -2.24 -19.36 -46.91
CA SER A 148 -3.45 -18.85 -46.24
C SER A 148 -3.08 -17.86 -45.13
N ALA A 149 -4.04 -17.02 -44.75
CA ALA A 149 -3.89 -16.11 -43.62
C ALA A 149 -5.13 -16.13 -42.73
N THR A 150 -4.95 -15.95 -41.42
CA THR A 150 -6.07 -15.69 -40.50
C THR A 150 -5.88 -14.33 -39.87
N VAL A 151 -6.84 -13.42 -40.09
CA VAL A 151 -6.85 -12.10 -39.45
C VAL A 151 -7.86 -12.04 -38.32
N TYR A 152 -7.43 -11.56 -37.16
CA TYR A 152 -8.26 -11.22 -36.00
C TYR A 152 -8.37 -9.70 -35.91
N TYR A 153 -9.59 -9.15 -35.83
CA TYR A 153 -9.87 -7.72 -35.76
C TYR A 153 -10.57 -7.37 -34.44
N SER A 154 -10.02 -6.39 -33.72
CA SER A 154 -10.56 -5.92 -32.44
C SER A 154 -11.70 -4.92 -32.66
N ILE A 155 -12.92 -5.31 -32.31
CA ILE A 155 -14.12 -4.46 -32.34
C ILE A 155 -14.42 -3.79 -30.98
N ALA A 156 -13.65 -4.12 -29.92
CA ALA A 156 -13.88 -3.68 -28.55
C ALA A 156 -13.95 -2.15 -28.39
N SER A 157 -13.08 -1.40 -29.08
CA SER A 157 -13.04 0.07 -29.08
C SER A 157 -14.00 0.73 -30.09
N LEU A 158 -14.70 -0.07 -30.91
CA LEU A 158 -15.50 0.39 -32.05
C LEU A 158 -17.01 0.18 -31.90
N GLY A 159 -17.43 -0.76 -31.04
CA GLY A 159 -18.86 -1.04 -30.79
C GLY A 159 -19.61 -1.65 -31.99
N TRP A 160 -18.90 -2.22 -32.96
CA TRP A 160 -19.50 -2.79 -34.17
C TRP A 160 -20.17 -4.14 -33.89
N THR A 161 -21.47 -4.25 -34.21
CA THR A 161 -22.26 -5.49 -34.07
C THR A 161 -22.21 -6.41 -35.30
N THR A 162 -21.63 -5.93 -36.39
CA THR A 162 -21.37 -6.65 -37.64
C THR A 162 -20.00 -6.19 -38.15
N THR A 163 -19.21 -7.07 -38.74
CA THR A 163 -17.92 -6.70 -39.35
C THR A 163 -17.64 -7.54 -40.58
N ASN A 164 -17.33 -6.88 -41.70
CA ASN A 164 -16.90 -7.53 -42.93
C ASN A 164 -15.43 -7.22 -43.20
N LEU A 165 -14.72 -8.22 -43.71
CA LEU A 165 -13.40 -8.10 -44.28
C LEU A 165 -13.55 -7.91 -45.79
N HIS A 166 -12.97 -6.84 -46.33
CA HIS A 166 -12.86 -6.60 -47.77
C HIS A 166 -11.38 -6.60 -48.13
N TRP A 167 -10.96 -7.50 -49.03
CA TRP A 167 -9.54 -7.75 -49.30
C TRP A 167 -9.23 -8.10 -50.75
N ALA A 168 -7.93 -8.05 -51.08
CA ALA A 168 -7.29 -8.59 -52.27
C ALA A 168 -5.90 -9.20 -51.94
N PRO A 169 -5.59 -10.43 -52.37
CA PRO A 169 -4.21 -10.93 -52.42
C PRO A 169 -3.32 -10.03 -53.29
N THR A 170 -2.01 -9.97 -53.03
CA THR A 170 -1.08 -9.18 -53.87
C THR A 170 -1.06 -9.70 -55.31
N GLY A 171 -1.48 -8.88 -56.26
CA GLY A 171 -1.66 -9.25 -57.68
C GLY A 171 -3.03 -9.87 -58.01
N GLY A 172 -3.86 -10.14 -57.00
CA GLY A 172 -5.23 -10.60 -57.15
C GLY A 172 -6.25 -9.46 -57.32
N SER A 173 -7.52 -9.85 -57.48
CA SER A 173 -8.66 -8.91 -57.52
C SER A 173 -9.26 -8.69 -56.13
N TRP A 174 -9.90 -7.54 -55.91
CA TRP A 174 -10.67 -7.28 -54.69
C TRP A 174 -11.97 -8.09 -54.67
N THR A 175 -12.29 -8.61 -53.48
CA THR A 175 -13.63 -9.12 -53.13
C THR A 175 -14.72 -8.09 -53.40
N THR A 176 -15.95 -8.52 -53.70
CA THR A 176 -17.07 -7.60 -53.94
C THR A 176 -17.48 -6.88 -52.65
N VAL A 177 -17.54 -5.54 -52.68
CA VAL A 177 -18.07 -4.68 -51.60
C VAL A 177 -19.47 -5.18 -51.16
N PRO A 178 -19.76 -5.30 -49.85
CA PRO A 178 -18.99 -4.87 -48.67
C PRO A 178 -17.89 -5.85 -48.19
N GLY A 179 -17.51 -6.86 -48.97
CA GLY A 179 -16.61 -7.92 -48.54
C GLY A 179 -17.37 -9.09 -47.92
N VAL A 180 -16.69 -9.91 -47.11
CA VAL A 180 -17.24 -11.12 -46.48
C VAL A 180 -17.29 -10.96 -44.97
N ALA A 181 -18.40 -11.38 -44.35
CA ALA A 181 -18.60 -11.32 -42.90
C ALA A 181 -17.53 -12.13 -42.13
N MET A 182 -16.96 -11.49 -41.10
CA MET A 182 -16.08 -12.10 -40.12
C MET A 182 -16.90 -12.82 -39.05
N GLU A 183 -16.40 -13.96 -38.56
CA GLU A 183 -17.04 -14.68 -37.45
C GLU A 183 -16.58 -14.14 -36.09
N ALA A 184 -17.42 -14.24 -35.06
CA ALA A 184 -17.00 -13.92 -33.68
C ALA A 184 -15.93 -14.93 -33.21
N ALA A 185 -14.85 -14.43 -32.62
CA ALA A 185 -13.76 -15.26 -32.10
C ALA A 185 -13.83 -15.38 -30.57
N CYS A 186 -13.90 -14.24 -29.88
CA CYS A 186 -14.15 -14.12 -28.44
C CYS A 186 -14.60 -12.69 -28.10
N THR A 187 -14.80 -12.38 -26.83
CA THR A 187 -15.23 -11.05 -26.37
C THR A 187 -14.33 -9.94 -26.93
N GLY A 188 -14.89 -9.07 -27.77
CA GLY A 188 -14.18 -7.95 -28.39
C GLY A 188 -13.41 -8.26 -29.68
N TRP A 189 -13.38 -9.52 -30.14
CA TRP A 189 -12.62 -9.95 -31.33
C TRP A 189 -13.48 -10.72 -32.34
N VAL A 190 -13.31 -10.40 -33.62
CA VAL A 190 -13.82 -11.18 -34.76
C VAL A 190 -12.66 -11.71 -35.60
N LYS A 191 -12.84 -12.80 -36.35
CA LYS A 191 -11.79 -13.37 -37.20
C LYS A 191 -12.27 -13.77 -38.60
N LYS A 192 -11.31 -13.92 -39.51
CA LYS A 192 -11.49 -14.57 -40.81
C LYS A 192 -10.22 -15.26 -41.27
N THR A 193 -10.35 -16.51 -41.73
CA THR A 193 -9.33 -17.18 -42.55
C THR A 193 -9.59 -16.90 -44.03
N VAL A 194 -8.54 -16.57 -44.77
CA VAL A 194 -8.57 -16.28 -46.22
C VAL A 194 -7.53 -17.13 -46.94
N ASP A 195 -7.91 -17.62 -48.13
CA ASP A 195 -7.01 -18.21 -49.11
C ASP A 195 -6.30 -17.09 -49.90
N LEU A 196 -5.00 -17.22 -50.11
CA LEU A 196 -4.15 -16.28 -50.86
C LEU A 196 -3.59 -16.90 -52.16
N GLY A 197 -3.85 -18.18 -52.44
CA GLY A 197 -3.22 -18.90 -53.54
C GLY A 197 -1.71 -18.93 -53.38
N THR A 198 -0.96 -18.42 -54.35
CA THR A 198 0.51 -18.33 -54.29
C THR A 198 1.03 -16.99 -53.73
N ALA A 199 0.18 -16.15 -53.15
CA ALA A 199 0.59 -14.85 -52.61
C ALA A 199 0.93 -14.94 -51.11
N THR A 200 2.09 -14.38 -50.72
CA THR A 200 2.54 -14.30 -49.32
C THR A 200 2.05 -13.03 -48.60
N THR A 201 1.50 -12.06 -49.33
CA THR A 201 0.99 -10.79 -48.83
C THR A 201 -0.35 -10.42 -49.45
N TRP A 202 -1.10 -9.57 -48.75
CA TRP A 202 -2.44 -9.15 -49.15
C TRP A 202 -2.84 -7.80 -48.56
N GLN A 203 -3.84 -7.16 -49.15
CA GLN A 203 -4.40 -5.88 -48.70
C GLN A 203 -5.81 -6.06 -48.15
N ALA A 204 -6.13 -5.35 -47.07
CA ALA A 204 -7.44 -5.43 -46.42
C ALA A 204 -7.98 -4.07 -45.96
N THR A 205 -9.31 -3.97 -45.87
CA THR A 205 -10.05 -2.96 -45.11
C THR A 205 -11.24 -3.61 -44.41
N PHE A 206 -11.73 -2.99 -43.33
CA PHE A 206 -12.82 -3.52 -42.51
C PHE A 206 -14.03 -2.56 -42.58
N ASN A 207 -15.25 -3.07 -42.43
CA ASN A 207 -16.45 -2.23 -42.36
C ASN A 207 -17.58 -2.86 -41.53
N ASN A 208 -18.50 -2.02 -41.06
CA ASN A 208 -19.66 -2.45 -40.28
C ASN A 208 -20.87 -2.95 -41.11
N GLY A 209 -20.72 -3.14 -42.43
CA GLY A 209 -21.80 -3.45 -43.37
C GLY A 209 -22.72 -2.27 -43.73
N ASN A 210 -22.80 -1.25 -42.87
CA ASN A 210 -23.67 -0.07 -43.02
C ASN A 210 -22.90 1.17 -43.54
N GLY A 211 -21.83 0.96 -44.30
CA GLY A 211 -21.08 2.03 -44.97
C GLY A 211 -20.04 2.76 -44.12
N THR A 212 -19.83 2.39 -42.85
CA THR A 212 -18.68 2.87 -42.07
C THR A 212 -17.49 1.96 -42.31
N TRP A 213 -16.36 2.53 -42.73
CA TRP A 213 -15.14 1.81 -43.07
C TRP A 213 -13.99 2.16 -42.12
N ASP A 214 -13.17 1.17 -41.80
CA ASP A 214 -11.81 1.34 -41.32
C ASP A 214 -10.83 0.93 -42.42
N ASN A 215 -10.21 1.95 -43.01
CA ASN A 215 -9.16 1.87 -44.00
C ASN A 215 -7.91 2.61 -43.52
N ASN A 216 -7.53 2.45 -42.25
CA ASN A 216 -6.30 2.99 -41.65
C ASN A 216 -5.98 4.45 -42.07
N ASN A 217 -6.96 5.36 -41.87
CA ASN A 217 -6.87 6.78 -42.23
C ASN A 217 -6.66 7.08 -43.74
N GLY A 218 -7.12 6.19 -44.64
CA GLY A 218 -7.05 6.35 -46.09
C GLY A 218 -6.09 5.43 -46.83
N ALA A 219 -5.51 4.42 -46.16
CA ALA A 219 -4.60 3.43 -46.74
C ALA A 219 -5.01 2.00 -46.36
N ASN A 220 -4.95 1.06 -47.31
CA ASN A 220 -5.31 -0.33 -47.03
C ASN A 220 -4.30 -0.97 -46.05
N TYR A 221 -4.79 -1.79 -45.11
CA TYR A 221 -3.93 -2.60 -44.24
C TYR A 221 -3.11 -3.57 -45.08
N GLN A 222 -1.79 -3.64 -44.83
CA GLN A 222 -0.88 -4.58 -45.50
C GLN A 222 -0.65 -5.80 -44.59
N LEU A 223 -1.23 -6.93 -44.97
CA LEU A 223 -1.22 -8.16 -44.19
C LEU A 223 -0.36 -9.24 -44.86
N ALA A 224 -0.03 -10.29 -44.12
CA ALA A 224 0.80 -11.41 -44.58
C ALA A 224 0.05 -12.75 -44.41
N GLU A 225 0.61 -13.82 -44.95
CA GLU A 225 0.26 -15.20 -44.62
C GLU A 225 0.43 -15.53 -43.12
N GLY A 226 -0.21 -16.60 -42.66
CA GLY A 226 -0.26 -16.99 -41.25
C GLY A 226 -1.23 -16.13 -40.41
N VAL A 227 -1.08 -16.17 -39.09
CA VAL A 227 -1.98 -15.48 -38.15
C VAL A 227 -1.53 -14.03 -37.93
N THR A 228 -2.47 -13.09 -38.01
CA THR A 228 -2.24 -11.65 -37.79
C THR A 228 -3.36 -11.04 -36.96
N THR A 229 -3.04 -10.19 -35.99
CA THR A 229 -4.04 -9.36 -35.28
C THR A 229 -4.02 -7.92 -35.80
N VAL A 230 -5.19 -7.28 -35.79
CA VAL A 230 -5.38 -5.86 -36.10
C VAL A 230 -6.20 -5.25 -34.97
N LYS A 231 -5.61 -4.29 -34.25
CA LYS A 231 -6.23 -3.61 -33.10
C LYS A 231 -5.81 -2.15 -33.07
N ASP A 232 -6.78 -1.26 -32.88
CA ASP A 232 -6.57 0.20 -32.78
C ASP A 232 -5.67 0.75 -33.92
N LYS A 233 -5.88 0.21 -35.12
CA LYS A 233 -5.15 0.46 -36.38
C LYS A 233 -3.69 -0.04 -36.45
N ALA A 234 -3.17 -0.66 -35.40
CA ALA A 234 -1.91 -1.40 -35.44
C ALA A 234 -2.10 -2.81 -36.02
N VAL A 235 -1.07 -3.33 -36.70
CA VAL A 235 -1.04 -4.69 -37.28
C VAL A 235 0.10 -5.48 -36.64
N THR A 236 -0.19 -6.63 -36.03
CA THR A 236 0.81 -7.54 -35.46
C THR A 236 0.82 -8.85 -36.26
N LYS A 237 1.88 -9.04 -37.05
CA LYS A 237 2.13 -10.25 -37.84
C LYS A 237 2.60 -11.40 -36.96
N ASN A 238 2.33 -12.64 -37.38
CA ASN A 238 2.68 -13.88 -36.65
C ASN A 238 2.14 -13.89 -35.21
N ALA A 239 0.92 -13.38 -35.01
CA ALA A 239 0.28 -13.31 -33.71
C ALA A 239 -0.17 -14.70 -33.21
N LYS A 240 -0.20 -14.90 -31.89
CA LYS A 240 -0.98 -15.99 -31.28
C LYS A 240 -2.49 -15.72 -31.47
N ASP A 241 -3.33 -16.75 -31.36
CA ASP A 241 -4.78 -16.56 -31.27
C ASP A 241 -5.12 -15.79 -29.98
N PRO A 242 -5.73 -14.58 -30.05
CA PRO A 242 -6.12 -13.79 -28.87
C PRO A 242 -7.34 -14.38 -28.12
N CYS A 243 -7.88 -15.50 -28.58
CA CYS A 243 -9.08 -16.16 -28.08
C CYS A 243 -8.85 -17.63 -27.67
N ALA A 244 -7.59 -18.05 -27.50
CA ALA A 244 -7.28 -19.35 -26.91
C ALA A 244 -7.76 -19.42 -25.44
N ALA A 245 -8.08 -20.63 -24.98
CA ALA A 245 -8.24 -20.90 -23.55
C ALA A 245 -6.87 -21.23 -22.96
N GLU A 246 -6.56 -20.67 -21.79
CA GLU A 246 -5.36 -21.04 -21.03
C GLU A 246 -5.50 -22.49 -20.52
N GLU A 247 -4.42 -23.26 -20.63
CA GLU A 247 -4.35 -24.62 -20.08
C GLU A 247 -4.21 -24.58 -18.54
N PRO A 248 -4.54 -25.67 -17.81
CA PRO A 248 -4.32 -25.73 -16.38
C PRO A 248 -2.83 -25.64 -16.05
N ASP A 249 -2.47 -24.65 -15.23
CA ASP A 249 -1.08 -24.49 -14.81
C ASP A 249 -0.59 -25.71 -14.02
N THR A 250 0.53 -26.24 -14.47
CA THR A 250 1.25 -27.40 -13.91
C THR A 250 2.76 -27.18 -13.93
N THR A 251 3.21 -25.98 -14.31
CA THR A 251 4.59 -25.52 -14.13
C THR A 251 4.78 -25.21 -12.64
N ALA A 252 6.00 -25.34 -12.13
CA ALA A 252 6.35 -24.80 -10.82
C ALA A 252 7.30 -23.62 -11.02
N PRO A 253 7.27 -22.58 -10.16
CA PRO A 253 8.13 -21.42 -10.32
C PRO A 253 9.62 -21.78 -10.37
N SER A 254 10.45 -20.81 -10.74
CA SER A 254 11.90 -20.94 -10.55
C SER A 254 12.27 -21.00 -9.06
N ALA A 255 13.40 -21.64 -8.75
CA ALA A 255 13.95 -21.65 -7.40
C ALA A 255 14.39 -20.22 -7.00
N PRO A 256 14.00 -19.71 -5.81
CA PRO A 256 14.46 -18.42 -5.32
C PRO A 256 15.99 -18.32 -5.32
N SER A 257 16.52 -17.22 -5.87
CA SER A 257 17.96 -17.00 -6.02
C SER A 257 18.45 -15.81 -5.20
N GLU A 258 19.78 -15.65 -5.07
CA GLU A 258 20.41 -14.56 -4.31
C GLU A 258 19.93 -14.46 -2.85
N VAL A 259 19.59 -15.61 -2.24
CA VAL A 259 19.14 -15.68 -0.84
C VAL A 259 20.28 -15.27 0.09
N LYS A 260 20.04 -14.23 0.90
CA LYS A 260 21.00 -13.64 1.84
C LYS A 260 20.36 -13.58 3.23
N ALA A 261 21.10 -13.98 4.25
CA ALA A 261 20.69 -13.90 5.64
C ALA A 261 21.68 -13.00 6.39
N THR A 262 21.17 -11.91 6.99
CA THR A 262 21.97 -10.92 7.72
C THR A 262 21.51 -10.90 9.17
N ALA A 263 22.42 -11.21 10.11
CA ALA A 263 22.12 -11.15 11.54
C ALA A 263 22.30 -9.73 12.10
N THR A 264 21.48 -9.38 13.10
CA THR A 264 21.65 -8.19 13.95
C THR A 264 21.01 -8.48 15.30
N GLY A 265 21.82 -8.57 16.36
CA GLY A 265 21.35 -9.07 17.66
C GLY A 265 20.77 -10.49 17.55
N THR A 266 19.68 -10.75 18.27
CA THR A 266 18.89 -11.99 18.25
C THR A 266 17.86 -12.07 17.10
N SER A 267 18.15 -11.39 15.99
CA SER A 267 17.31 -11.38 14.78
C SER A 267 18.14 -11.64 13.52
N VAL A 268 17.50 -12.22 12.51
CA VAL A 268 18.05 -12.41 11.16
C VAL A 268 17.05 -11.89 10.13
N VAL A 269 17.50 -10.96 9.28
CA VAL A 269 16.76 -10.56 8.08
C VAL A 269 17.19 -11.46 6.92
N LEU A 270 16.23 -12.18 6.37
CA LEU A 270 16.37 -12.99 5.17
C LEU A 270 15.82 -12.21 3.96
N THR A 271 16.61 -12.05 2.91
CA THR A 271 16.19 -11.46 1.64
C THR A 271 16.48 -12.41 0.50
N TRP A 272 15.67 -12.38 -0.57
CA TRP A 272 15.94 -13.13 -1.80
C TRP A 272 15.41 -12.39 -3.02
N LYS A 273 15.90 -12.79 -4.20
CA LYS A 273 15.35 -12.36 -5.48
C LYS A 273 14.04 -13.09 -5.73
N ALA A 274 13.02 -12.35 -6.17
CA ALA A 274 11.74 -12.93 -6.56
C ALA A 274 11.93 -14.10 -7.54
N ALA A 275 11.16 -15.17 -7.32
CA ALA A 275 11.04 -16.23 -8.31
C ALA A 275 10.24 -15.75 -9.52
N THR A 276 10.43 -16.43 -10.65
CA THR A 276 9.70 -16.22 -11.90
C THR A 276 8.86 -17.42 -12.20
N ASP A 277 7.67 -17.19 -12.74
CA ASP A 277 6.67 -18.20 -13.05
C ASP A 277 6.06 -17.86 -14.42
N ASP A 278 5.45 -18.81 -15.12
CA ASP A 278 4.72 -18.57 -16.36
C ASP A 278 3.31 -18.00 -16.12
N THR A 279 2.72 -18.22 -14.93
CA THR A 279 1.48 -17.54 -14.49
C THR A 279 1.75 -16.45 -13.46
N ALA A 280 1.98 -16.84 -12.18
CA ALA A 280 2.19 -15.91 -11.07
C ALA A 280 2.66 -16.62 -9.78
N VAL A 281 3.79 -16.16 -9.22
CA VAL A 281 4.19 -16.48 -7.84
C VAL A 281 3.28 -15.75 -6.84
N THR A 282 2.56 -16.49 -5.99
CA THR A 282 1.69 -15.92 -4.94
C THR A 282 2.32 -15.92 -3.55
N GLY A 283 3.41 -16.65 -3.34
CA GLY A 283 4.12 -16.65 -2.06
C GLY A 283 5.39 -17.51 -2.04
N TYR A 284 5.89 -17.73 -0.83
CA TYR A 284 7.14 -18.42 -0.54
C TYR A 284 7.01 -19.30 0.71
N GLN A 285 7.80 -20.38 0.74
CA GLN A 285 7.95 -21.27 1.88
C GLN A 285 9.41 -21.25 2.34
N ILE A 286 9.64 -20.73 3.54
CA ILE A 286 10.96 -20.59 4.17
C ILE A 286 11.17 -21.76 5.12
N THR A 287 12.21 -22.55 4.89
CA THR A 287 12.68 -23.58 5.81
C THR A 287 13.87 -23.05 6.60
N ARG A 288 13.63 -22.71 7.86
CA ARG A 288 14.68 -22.40 8.85
C ARG A 288 15.18 -23.69 9.49
N THR A 289 16.47 -23.75 9.81
CA THR A 289 17.04 -24.71 10.76
C THR A 289 18.08 -24.02 11.64
N GLY A 290 17.87 -24.02 12.96
CA GLY A 290 18.83 -23.49 13.94
C GLY A 290 18.24 -23.35 15.36
N GLY A 291 19.12 -23.26 16.35
CA GLY A 291 18.79 -23.04 17.76
C GLY A 291 17.81 -24.03 18.41
N SER A 292 17.29 -23.63 19.57
CA SER A 292 16.37 -24.34 20.46
C SER A 292 15.07 -24.79 19.77
N LYS A 293 14.61 -24.02 18.78
CA LYS A 293 13.38 -24.25 18.00
C LYS A 293 13.61 -25.24 16.82
N GLY A 294 14.85 -25.61 16.52
CA GLY A 294 15.19 -26.62 15.52
C GLY A 294 14.85 -26.22 14.08
N THR A 295 14.25 -27.14 13.32
CA THR A 295 13.75 -26.87 11.97
C THR A 295 12.32 -26.33 12.02
N SER A 296 12.04 -25.29 11.26
CA SER A 296 10.71 -24.65 11.17
C SER A 296 10.39 -24.31 9.72
N VAL A 297 9.14 -24.50 9.31
CA VAL A 297 8.65 -24.14 7.97
C VAL A 297 7.65 -22.99 8.13
N ILE A 298 7.93 -21.88 7.46
CA ILE A 298 7.20 -20.61 7.56
C ILE A 298 6.68 -20.23 6.17
N ALA A 299 5.48 -19.69 6.08
CA ALA A 299 4.95 -19.09 4.86
C ALA A 299 5.22 -17.58 4.83
N ALA A 300 5.53 -17.03 3.66
CA ALA A 300 5.71 -15.60 3.44
C ALA A 300 5.13 -15.19 2.08
N THR A 301 4.63 -13.96 1.97
CA THR A 301 4.17 -13.36 0.70
C THR A 301 5.18 -12.35 0.13
N SER A 302 6.04 -11.81 0.99
CA SER A 302 7.15 -10.90 0.65
C SER A 302 8.41 -11.68 0.23
N THR A 303 9.33 -11.01 -0.47
CA THR A 303 10.71 -11.48 -0.75
C THR A 303 11.72 -11.11 0.36
N VAL A 304 11.21 -10.62 1.48
CA VAL A 304 11.94 -10.25 2.70
C VAL A 304 11.23 -10.89 3.90
N TYR A 305 11.99 -11.45 4.84
CA TYR A 305 11.48 -12.04 6.07
C TYR A 305 12.37 -11.69 7.26
N SER A 306 11.80 -11.10 8.31
CA SER A 306 12.47 -10.83 9.58
C SER A 306 12.15 -11.95 10.57
N ASP A 307 13.18 -12.73 10.93
CA ASP A 307 13.08 -13.78 11.94
C ASP A 307 13.70 -13.29 13.25
N THR A 308 12.91 -13.25 14.31
CA THR A 308 13.22 -12.54 15.57
C THR A 308 12.99 -13.43 16.79
N GLY A 309 13.50 -13.02 17.94
CA GLY A 309 13.44 -13.85 19.16
C GLY A 309 14.20 -15.18 18.97
N LEU A 310 15.35 -15.11 18.31
CA LEU A 310 16.25 -16.23 18.09
C LEU A 310 17.22 -16.38 19.26
N ASP A 311 17.79 -17.58 19.43
CA ASP A 311 18.82 -17.82 20.43
C ASP A 311 20.05 -16.94 20.10
N ALA A 312 20.69 -16.36 21.12
CA ALA A 312 21.91 -15.56 20.94
C ALA A 312 23.12 -16.42 20.53
N ARG A 313 24.10 -15.80 19.85
CA ARG A 313 25.38 -16.39 19.42
C ARG A 313 25.22 -17.74 18.71
N THR A 314 24.16 -17.90 17.92
CA THR A 314 23.69 -19.17 17.34
C THR A 314 23.58 -19.08 15.82
N GLU A 315 24.09 -20.10 15.11
CA GLU A 315 23.94 -20.20 13.65
C GLU A 315 22.52 -20.66 13.27
N TYR A 316 21.90 -19.94 12.35
CA TYR A 316 20.66 -20.29 11.68
C TYR A 316 20.90 -20.40 10.17
N SER A 317 20.27 -21.39 9.54
CA SER A 317 20.27 -21.58 8.09
C SER A 317 18.86 -21.53 7.53
N TYR A 318 18.72 -20.92 6.36
CA TYR A 318 17.43 -20.64 5.72
C TYR A 318 17.48 -21.03 4.24
N ALA A 319 16.51 -21.81 3.79
CA ALA A 319 16.29 -22.10 2.38
C ALA A 319 14.84 -21.75 2.00
N VAL A 320 14.61 -21.29 0.77
CA VAL A 320 13.31 -20.76 0.33
C VAL A 320 12.83 -21.50 -0.92
N LYS A 321 11.55 -21.86 -0.95
CA LYS A 321 10.81 -22.26 -2.16
C LYS A 321 9.80 -21.18 -2.50
N ALA A 322 9.43 -21.04 -3.77
CA ALA A 322 8.32 -20.21 -4.23
C ALA A 322 7.06 -21.07 -4.41
N LEU A 323 5.89 -20.43 -4.36
CA LEU A 323 4.55 -21.01 -4.49
C LEU A 323 3.76 -20.20 -5.52
N ASP A 324 3.17 -20.87 -6.51
CA ASP A 324 2.29 -20.25 -7.52
C ASP A 324 0.80 -20.23 -7.13
N ALA A 325 -0.04 -19.74 -8.04
CA ALA A 325 -1.50 -19.66 -7.87
C ALA A 325 -2.25 -21.00 -7.98
N ALA A 326 -1.67 -22.02 -8.63
CA ALA A 326 -2.21 -23.39 -8.70
C ALA A 326 -1.82 -24.24 -7.47
N GLY A 327 -0.79 -23.82 -6.73
CA GLY A 327 -0.26 -24.43 -5.54
C GLY A 327 1.00 -25.28 -5.73
N ASN A 328 1.69 -25.20 -6.88
CA ASN A 328 2.96 -25.92 -7.05
C ASN A 328 4.09 -25.18 -6.30
N LEU A 329 5.04 -25.96 -5.78
CA LEU A 329 6.21 -25.46 -5.05
C LEU A 329 7.46 -25.63 -5.89
N SER A 330 8.24 -24.57 -6.06
CA SER A 330 9.50 -24.61 -6.79
C SER A 330 10.58 -25.41 -6.08
N GLU A 331 11.71 -25.64 -6.76
CA GLU A 331 12.87 -26.24 -6.10
C GLU A 331 13.45 -25.34 -5.00
N SER A 332 14.12 -25.97 -4.03
CA SER A 332 14.73 -25.23 -2.92
C SER A 332 15.84 -24.32 -3.43
N SER A 333 15.89 -23.09 -2.91
CA SER A 333 17.08 -22.26 -2.99
C SER A 333 18.30 -22.95 -2.37
N GLU A 334 19.48 -22.46 -2.73
CA GLU A 334 20.67 -22.59 -1.89
C GLU A 334 20.40 -22.02 -0.49
N ALA A 335 21.04 -22.61 0.52
CA ALA A 335 20.78 -22.28 1.92
C ALA A 335 21.64 -21.10 2.40
N ALA A 336 21.00 -19.96 2.67
CA ALA A 336 21.63 -18.85 3.35
C ALA A 336 21.94 -19.20 4.82
N LYS A 337 22.91 -18.51 5.42
CA LYS A 337 23.31 -18.69 6.82
C LYS A 337 23.61 -17.36 7.49
N ALA A 338 23.22 -17.23 8.75
CA ALA A 338 23.57 -16.10 9.61
C ALA A 338 23.78 -16.58 11.05
N THR A 339 24.71 -15.98 11.78
CA THR A 339 24.91 -16.24 13.21
C THR A 339 24.48 -15.03 14.01
N THR A 340 23.54 -15.21 14.93
CA THR A 340 23.01 -14.14 15.79
C THR A 340 24.11 -13.52 16.66
N GLY A 341 23.94 -12.24 17.00
CA GLY A 341 24.77 -11.53 17.95
C GLY A 341 24.45 -11.91 19.40
N GLU A 342 24.77 -11.02 20.32
CA GLU A 342 24.36 -11.17 21.72
C GLU A 342 22.86 -10.88 21.87
N ALA A 343 22.21 -11.42 22.91
CA ALA A 343 20.87 -11.02 23.27
C ALA A 343 20.91 -9.63 23.89
N ALA A 344 19.96 -8.77 23.49
CA ALA A 344 19.54 -7.66 24.34
C ALA A 344 18.93 -8.21 25.63
N ALA A 345 18.93 -7.41 26.70
CA ALA A 345 18.47 -7.85 28.02
C ALA A 345 16.93 -7.80 28.14
N GLU A 346 16.23 -8.81 27.59
CA GLU A 346 14.82 -9.08 27.93
C GLU A 346 14.68 -9.32 29.45
N THR A 347 13.71 -8.79 30.20
CA THR A 347 12.56 -7.86 29.94
C THR A 347 12.18 -7.23 31.32
N PRO A 348 11.26 -6.22 31.49
CA PRO A 348 9.93 -6.13 30.84
C PRO A 348 9.37 -4.74 30.44
N GLY A 349 8.43 -4.77 29.49
CA GLY A 349 7.41 -3.74 29.27
C GLY A 349 6.35 -3.68 30.38
N GLU A 350 5.13 -3.18 30.19
CA GLU A 350 4.35 -3.10 28.93
C GLU A 350 3.53 -1.80 28.84
N PRO A 351 3.84 -0.97 27.84
CA PRO A 351 2.86 -0.46 26.90
C PRO A 351 2.41 -1.47 25.81
N LEU A 352 1.98 -0.96 24.65
CA LEU A 352 1.05 -1.60 23.71
C LEU A 352 -0.20 -2.18 24.41
N GLY A 353 -0.82 -1.35 25.24
CA GLY A 353 -2.10 -1.63 25.88
C GLY A 353 -2.84 -0.36 26.28
N GLY A 354 -4.14 -0.34 25.99
CA GLY A 354 -5.08 0.72 26.33
C GLY A 354 -5.26 1.80 25.25
N ASP A 355 -6.54 2.08 24.96
CA ASP A 355 -7.03 3.11 24.03
C ASP A 355 -6.19 4.41 24.00
N PRO A 356 -5.57 4.77 22.85
CA PRO A 356 -4.67 5.91 22.73
C PRO A 356 -5.33 7.27 22.98
N ARG A 357 -6.67 7.39 22.95
CA ARG A 357 -7.37 8.64 23.29
C ARG A 357 -7.22 9.03 24.76
N LYS A 358 -6.78 8.08 25.60
CA LYS A 358 -6.37 8.30 27.00
C LYS A 358 -5.03 9.02 27.12
N ASP A 359 -4.19 8.98 26.09
CA ASP A 359 -2.76 9.32 26.14
C ASP A 359 -2.44 10.66 25.46
N PRO A 360 -2.43 11.78 26.21
CA PRO A 360 -1.87 13.04 25.74
C PRO A 360 -0.40 12.85 25.30
N ILE A 361 -0.06 13.38 24.13
CA ILE A 361 1.23 13.20 23.44
C ILE A 361 2.14 14.41 23.62
N TYR A 362 3.41 14.18 23.96
CA TYR A 362 4.46 15.20 23.92
C TYR A 362 5.36 14.97 22.71
N PHE A 363 5.51 15.97 21.83
CA PHE A 363 6.24 15.83 20.57
C PHE A 363 7.63 16.49 20.65
N VAL A 364 8.67 15.70 20.40
CA VAL A 364 10.08 16.12 20.46
C VAL A 364 10.83 15.89 19.15
N LEU A 365 11.63 16.88 18.74
CA LEU A 365 12.78 16.66 17.87
C LEU A 365 13.91 16.11 18.76
N THR A 366 14.22 14.82 18.67
CA THR A 366 15.21 14.14 19.52
C THR A 366 16.55 14.89 19.51
N ALA A 367 17.04 15.20 18.30
CA ALA A 367 18.27 15.95 18.02
C ALA A 367 18.36 17.35 18.66
N ARG A 368 17.24 17.91 19.16
CA ARG A 368 17.12 19.26 19.73
C ARG A 368 16.64 19.28 21.18
N PHE A 369 16.27 18.14 21.78
CA PHE A 369 15.58 18.11 23.07
C PHE A 369 16.53 18.24 24.28
N HIS A 370 17.45 17.29 24.48
CA HIS A 370 18.45 17.32 25.55
C HIS A 370 19.70 16.49 25.18
N ASP A 371 20.88 17.04 25.43
CA ASP A 371 22.21 16.45 25.25
C ASP A 371 22.51 15.49 26.41
N GLY A 372 22.50 14.18 26.16
CA GLY A 372 22.90 13.18 27.15
C GLY A 372 24.36 12.77 27.01
N ASP A 373 24.88 12.66 25.79
CA ASP A 373 26.25 12.26 25.48
C ASP A 373 26.83 13.06 24.31
N SER A 374 27.26 14.29 24.59
CA SER A 374 27.97 15.19 23.68
C SER A 374 29.14 14.60 22.85
N SER A 375 29.59 13.35 23.08
CA SER A 375 30.49 12.64 22.18
C SER A 375 29.83 12.20 20.86
N ASN A 376 28.49 12.04 20.82
CA ASN A 376 27.71 11.76 19.60
C ASN A 376 27.32 13.02 18.82
N ASN A 377 27.44 14.23 19.40
CA ASN A 377 27.07 15.50 18.77
C ASN A 377 27.75 15.72 17.42
N ARG A 378 26.97 16.05 16.37
CA ARG A 378 27.48 16.32 15.01
C ARG A 378 26.81 17.51 14.32
N GLY A 379 27.60 18.20 13.49
CA GLY A 379 27.09 19.09 12.45
C GLY A 379 26.99 18.36 11.11
N GLY A 380 26.03 18.76 10.27
CA GLY A 380 26.01 18.44 8.83
C GLY A 380 26.84 19.46 8.03
N SER A 381 26.85 19.34 6.70
CA SER A 381 27.67 20.20 5.83
C SER A 381 27.32 21.70 5.95
N GLN A 382 26.06 21.99 6.26
CA GLN A 382 25.57 23.36 6.42
C GLN A 382 25.80 23.96 7.82
N HIS A 383 26.48 23.25 8.74
CA HIS A 383 26.72 23.70 10.12
C HIS A 383 27.51 25.03 10.19
N ALA A 384 28.37 25.32 9.21
CA ALA A 384 29.02 26.62 9.08
C ALA A 384 28.13 27.67 8.37
N LYS A 385 27.45 27.30 7.27
CA LYS A 385 26.62 28.20 6.44
C LYS A 385 25.42 28.78 7.21
N SER A 386 24.79 27.95 8.03
CA SER A 386 23.72 28.33 8.98
C SER A 386 24.20 29.21 10.14
N GLY A 387 25.51 29.33 10.37
CA GLY A 387 26.06 30.02 11.55
C GLY A 387 25.99 29.20 12.85
N ASN A 388 25.46 27.97 12.83
CA ASN A 388 25.41 27.06 13.99
C ASN A 388 26.79 26.89 14.67
N ALA A 389 27.86 26.81 13.87
CA ALA A 389 29.24 26.75 14.35
C ALA A 389 29.65 27.97 15.21
N ALA A 390 29.17 29.18 14.86
CA ALA A 390 29.46 30.40 15.62
C ALA A 390 28.70 30.49 16.96
N HIS A 391 27.64 29.68 17.12
CA HIS A 391 26.86 29.54 18.34
C HIS A 391 27.25 28.31 19.18
N ASN A 392 28.19 27.47 18.73
CA ASN A 392 28.50 26.16 19.31
C ASN A 392 27.24 25.28 19.50
N ASP A 393 26.33 25.34 18.53
CA ASP A 393 25.05 24.62 18.55
C ASP A 393 25.06 23.54 17.45
N PRO A 394 25.63 22.35 17.68
CA PRO A 394 25.59 21.26 16.72
C PRO A 394 24.15 20.87 16.36
N MET A 395 23.97 20.34 15.16
CA MET A 395 22.64 20.08 14.60
C MET A 395 22.01 18.86 15.27
N PHE A 396 22.77 17.76 15.34
CA PHE A 396 22.57 16.72 16.33
C PHE A 396 23.22 17.17 17.64
N ARG A 397 22.38 17.51 18.62
CA ARG A 397 22.79 17.89 19.98
C ARG A 397 22.04 17.13 21.08
N GLY A 398 20.89 16.53 20.76
CA GLY A 398 20.12 15.72 21.67
C GLY A 398 20.01 14.27 21.19
N ASP A 399 19.86 13.36 22.14
CA ASP A 399 19.96 11.92 21.92
C ASP A 399 18.96 11.14 22.80
N PHE A 400 18.93 9.82 22.64
CA PHE A 400 18.04 8.96 23.41
C PHE A 400 18.40 8.97 24.90
N LYS A 401 19.67 9.10 25.27
CA LYS A 401 20.09 9.22 26.67
C LYS A 401 19.49 10.46 27.34
N GLY A 402 19.62 11.61 26.70
CA GLY A 402 19.04 12.87 27.17
C GLY A 402 17.51 12.83 27.20
N LEU A 403 16.86 12.12 26.28
CA LEU A 403 15.42 11.89 26.37
C LEU A 403 15.04 10.99 27.55
N VAL A 404 15.76 9.87 27.77
CA VAL A 404 15.59 8.96 28.92
C VAL A 404 15.72 9.70 30.25
N GLU A 405 16.76 10.53 30.40
CA GLU A 405 17.00 11.35 31.60
C GLU A 405 15.85 12.34 31.90
N LYS A 406 15.05 12.72 30.89
CA LYS A 406 13.97 13.72 31.02
C LYS A 406 12.56 13.14 30.83
N LEU A 407 12.39 11.82 30.76
CA LEU A 407 11.07 11.17 30.77
C LEU A 407 10.24 11.57 32.01
N ASP A 408 10.87 11.77 33.18
CA ASP A 408 10.17 12.26 34.38
C ASP A 408 9.79 13.75 34.32
N TYR A 409 10.39 14.57 33.44
CA TYR A 409 9.87 15.90 33.14
C TYR A 409 8.56 15.77 32.33
N ILE A 410 8.56 14.98 31.27
CA ILE A 410 7.40 14.76 30.39
C ILE A 410 6.22 14.14 31.16
N LYS A 411 6.50 13.12 31.98
CA LYS A 411 5.54 12.53 32.94
C LYS A 411 5.09 13.54 34.00
N GLY A 412 6.01 14.39 34.47
CA GLY A 412 5.74 15.49 35.40
C GLY A 412 4.80 16.56 34.82
N LEU A 413 4.85 16.84 33.51
CA LEU A 413 3.86 17.66 32.80
C LEU A 413 2.51 16.91 32.63
N GLY A 414 2.56 15.58 32.52
CA GLY A 414 1.39 14.68 32.54
C GLY A 414 1.04 14.00 31.23
N PHE A 415 1.96 14.00 30.27
CA PHE A 415 1.85 13.24 29.02
C PHE A 415 2.15 11.75 29.27
N SER A 416 1.45 10.83 28.58
CA SER A 416 1.72 9.37 28.63
C SER A 416 2.05 8.77 27.27
N ALA A 417 2.27 9.61 26.26
CA ALA A 417 2.92 9.23 25.01
C ALA A 417 3.99 10.27 24.65
N VAL A 418 5.07 9.82 24.03
CA VAL A 418 6.08 10.66 23.40
C VAL A 418 6.08 10.36 21.90
N TRP A 419 5.87 11.39 21.07
CA TRP A 419 6.15 11.31 19.64
C TRP A 419 7.58 11.81 19.41
N ILE A 420 8.41 10.99 18.78
CA ILE A 420 9.79 11.32 18.42
C ILE A 420 9.95 11.38 16.91
N THR A 421 10.75 12.31 16.40
CA THR A 421 11.17 12.38 14.99
C THR A 421 11.91 11.12 14.51
N PRO A 422 12.03 10.85 13.19
CA PRO A 422 12.46 9.55 12.70
C PRO A 422 13.85 9.13 13.18
N VAL A 423 13.99 7.84 13.48
CA VAL A 423 15.19 7.25 14.11
C VAL A 423 16.11 6.50 13.15
N VAL A 424 15.75 6.39 11.87
CA VAL A 424 16.57 5.74 10.82
C VAL A 424 17.84 6.54 10.54
N LEU A 425 18.93 5.87 10.18
CA LEU A 425 20.19 6.55 9.82
C LEU A 425 19.96 7.48 8.62
N ASN A 426 20.10 8.77 8.89
CA ASN A 426 19.86 9.88 7.98
C ASN A 426 21.12 10.25 7.19
N ARG A 427 20.97 10.86 6.00
CA ARG A 427 22.10 11.39 5.23
C ARG A 427 21.69 12.56 4.32
N SER A 428 21.91 13.79 4.77
CA SER A 428 21.87 14.96 3.88
C SER A 428 22.79 16.07 4.38
N ASP A 429 22.85 17.17 3.65
CA ASP A 429 23.57 18.39 4.01
C ASP A 429 23.01 19.04 5.30
N TYR A 430 21.71 18.82 5.55
CA TYR A 430 20.94 19.29 6.70
C TYR A 430 19.92 18.19 7.03
N ASP A 431 20.14 17.41 8.09
CA ASP A 431 19.45 16.10 8.28
C ASP A 431 19.06 15.76 9.73
N TYR A 432 19.30 16.66 10.70
CA TYR A 432 18.99 16.45 12.13
C TYR A 432 17.51 16.24 12.47
N HIS A 433 16.61 16.48 11.51
CA HIS A 433 15.17 16.33 11.66
C HIS A 433 14.67 14.91 11.35
N GLY A 434 15.51 14.02 10.83
CA GLY A 434 15.19 12.60 10.64
C GLY A 434 14.52 12.22 9.31
N TYR A 435 14.05 13.20 8.52
CA TYR A 435 13.31 12.95 7.26
C TYR A 435 14.18 12.61 6.03
N HIS A 436 15.51 12.56 6.17
CA HIS A 436 16.46 12.23 5.11
C HIS A 436 17.03 10.81 5.25
N GLY A 437 16.15 9.82 5.42
CA GLY A 437 16.52 8.41 5.64
C GLY A 437 17.42 7.84 4.54
N TYR A 438 18.48 7.14 4.93
CA TYR A 438 19.46 6.52 4.04
C TYR A 438 19.63 5.02 4.32
N ASP A 439 19.74 4.61 5.59
CA ASP A 439 19.73 3.20 5.98
C ASP A 439 18.54 2.95 6.92
N PHE A 440 17.43 2.49 6.34
CA PHE A 440 16.16 2.30 7.03
C PHE A 440 16.17 1.08 7.97
N TYR A 441 17.22 0.24 7.94
CA TYR A 441 17.38 -0.91 8.82
C TYR A 441 18.35 -0.61 9.98
N LYS A 442 18.92 0.61 10.05
CA LYS A 442 19.87 1.05 11.07
C LYS A 442 19.32 2.27 11.82
N VAL A 443 19.38 2.22 13.15
CA VAL A 443 19.13 3.40 13.99
C VAL A 443 20.27 4.41 13.76
N ASP A 444 19.97 5.71 13.70
CA ASP A 444 21.00 6.74 13.52
C ASP A 444 21.94 6.79 14.74
N PRO A 445 23.23 6.43 14.59
CA PRO A 445 24.15 6.40 15.72
C PRO A 445 24.40 7.78 16.35
N ARG A 446 24.06 8.89 15.68
CA ARG A 446 24.09 10.24 16.25
C ARG A 446 23.02 10.47 17.32
N LEU A 447 22.05 9.56 17.47
CA LEU A 447 21.01 9.58 18.49
C LEU A 447 21.25 8.54 19.61
N GLU A 448 22.19 7.60 19.44
CA GLU A 448 22.50 6.59 20.44
C GLU A 448 23.68 7.00 21.33
N SER A 449 23.76 6.42 22.53
CA SER A 449 24.87 6.62 23.47
C SER A 449 25.27 5.29 24.11
N ALA A 450 26.44 5.24 24.76
CA ALA A 450 26.85 4.04 25.49
C ALA A 450 25.90 3.75 26.67
N GLY A 451 25.09 2.70 26.56
CA GLY A 451 24.04 2.36 27.53
C GLY A 451 22.73 3.15 27.35
N ALA A 452 22.50 3.73 26.16
CA ALA A 452 21.24 4.32 25.75
C ALA A 452 21.05 4.16 24.23
N SER A 453 20.72 2.94 23.81
CA SER A 453 20.23 2.63 22.47
C SER A 453 18.76 3.09 22.30
N TYR A 454 18.22 2.92 21.09
CA TYR A 454 16.78 3.14 20.89
C TYR A 454 15.91 2.16 21.70
N GLN A 455 16.38 0.93 21.96
CA GLN A 455 15.65 -0.02 22.82
C GLN A 455 15.60 0.47 24.27
N ASP A 456 16.71 0.99 24.80
CA ASP A 456 16.78 1.51 26.17
C ASP A 456 15.81 2.69 26.37
N LEU A 457 15.55 3.50 25.33
CA LEU A 457 14.51 4.54 25.36
C LEU A 457 13.10 3.97 25.44
N ILE A 458 12.79 2.98 24.60
CA ILE A 458 11.50 2.29 24.61
C ILE A 458 11.27 1.69 26.00
N ASP A 459 12.21 0.88 26.48
CA ASP A 459 12.15 0.19 27.77
C ASP A 459 12.04 1.19 28.96
N ALA A 460 12.75 2.32 28.93
CA ALA A 460 12.68 3.34 29.99
C ALA A 460 11.37 4.14 29.99
N ALA A 461 10.79 4.42 28.82
CA ALA A 461 9.46 5.01 28.71
C ALA A 461 8.39 3.99 29.15
N HIS A 462 8.54 2.75 28.72
CA HIS A 462 7.68 1.61 29.04
C HIS A 462 7.62 1.35 30.54
N ALA A 463 8.77 1.28 31.22
CA ALA A 463 8.88 1.18 32.68
C ALA A 463 8.27 2.38 33.45
N LYS A 464 8.06 3.52 32.77
CA LYS A 464 7.34 4.69 33.30
C LYS A 464 5.86 4.72 32.92
N GLY A 465 5.36 3.74 32.17
CA GLY A 465 3.98 3.69 31.66
C GLY A 465 3.72 4.72 30.55
N MET A 466 4.72 4.98 29.72
CA MET A 466 4.69 5.96 28.63
C MET A 466 4.92 5.27 27.28
N LYS A 467 4.06 5.56 26.31
CA LYS A 467 4.14 5.08 24.94
C LYS A 467 5.21 5.82 24.13
N ILE A 468 5.84 5.14 23.16
CA ILE A 468 6.70 5.75 22.13
C ILE A 468 6.00 5.64 20.77
N TYR A 469 5.61 6.79 20.20
CA TYR A 469 5.16 6.87 18.81
C TYR A 469 6.34 7.31 17.93
N GLN A 470 6.77 6.43 17.04
CA GLN A 470 7.89 6.70 16.12
C GLN A 470 7.38 7.40 14.86
N ASP A 471 8.12 8.40 14.40
CA ASP A 471 7.88 9.01 13.09
C ASP A 471 8.49 8.16 11.96
N VAL A 472 7.73 7.92 10.89
CA VAL A 472 8.08 6.99 9.80
C VAL A 472 7.81 7.58 8.42
N VAL A 473 8.80 7.44 7.53
CA VAL A 473 8.80 7.99 6.18
C VAL A 473 8.70 6.85 5.18
N TYR A 474 7.51 6.67 4.59
CA TYR A 474 7.31 5.68 3.51
C TYR A 474 7.53 6.28 2.12
N ASN A 475 7.50 7.62 2.00
CA ASN A 475 7.44 8.30 0.72
C ASN A 475 8.80 8.40 -0.01
N HIS A 476 9.86 8.71 0.71
CA HIS A 476 11.14 9.10 0.10
C HIS A 476 12.34 8.67 0.95
N SER A 477 13.48 8.53 0.29
CA SER A 477 14.80 8.51 0.95
C SER A 477 15.51 9.86 0.81
N SER A 478 16.71 9.96 1.36
CA SER A 478 17.68 11.00 0.97
C SER A 478 17.97 11.00 -0.54
N ARG A 479 18.54 12.11 -1.04
CA ARG A 479 19.19 12.20 -2.38
C ARG A 479 20.22 11.11 -2.66
N TRP A 480 20.79 10.47 -1.64
CA TRP A 480 21.74 9.37 -1.79
C TRP A 480 21.04 7.99 -1.84
N GLY A 481 19.74 7.98 -2.11
CA GLY A 481 18.92 6.77 -2.17
C GLY A 481 18.76 6.11 -0.81
N ALA A 482 18.38 4.84 -0.85
CA ALA A 482 18.24 3.95 0.30
C ALA A 482 19.20 2.78 0.18
N LYS A 483 20.06 2.60 1.18
CA LYS A 483 21.00 1.47 1.31
C LYS A 483 20.22 0.14 1.27
N GLU A 484 20.86 -0.87 0.70
CA GLU A 484 20.32 -2.22 0.43
C GLU A 484 19.17 -2.29 -0.61
N LEU A 485 18.39 -1.21 -0.81
CA LEU A 485 17.45 -1.08 -1.93
C LEU A 485 18.15 -0.60 -3.22
N PHE A 486 18.69 0.63 -3.19
CA PHE A 486 19.50 1.22 -4.26
C PHE A 486 20.11 2.56 -3.80
N THR A 487 21.43 2.69 -3.96
CA THR A 487 22.20 3.94 -3.81
C THR A 487 22.71 4.37 -5.20
N PRO A 488 22.41 5.58 -5.71
CA PRO A 488 22.92 6.05 -6.99
C PRO A 488 24.44 6.21 -6.93
N THR A 489 25.15 5.81 -7.99
CA THR A 489 26.54 6.23 -8.16
C THR A 489 26.56 7.64 -8.75
N VAL A 490 27.36 8.53 -8.16
CA VAL A 490 27.28 9.98 -8.43
C VAL A 490 28.36 10.40 -9.41
N HIS A 491 27.96 11.05 -10.50
CA HIS A 491 28.83 11.34 -11.63
C HIS A 491 28.72 12.83 -12.02
N GLY A 492 29.36 13.73 -11.29
CA GLY A 492 29.26 15.19 -11.52
C GLY A 492 30.44 15.83 -12.26
N VAL A 493 30.63 17.15 -12.03
CA VAL A 493 31.89 17.88 -12.27
C VAL A 493 32.44 18.38 -10.93
N ARG A 494 33.74 18.17 -10.65
CA ARG A 494 34.45 18.54 -9.41
C ARG A 494 35.73 19.31 -9.76
N ASP A 495 35.56 20.33 -10.58
CA ASP A 495 36.60 21.31 -10.89
C ASP A 495 36.92 22.18 -9.65
N SER A 496 37.66 23.27 -9.85
CA SER A 496 37.95 24.23 -8.77
C SER A 496 36.71 24.96 -8.23
N GLN A 497 35.52 24.84 -8.84
CA GLN A 497 34.28 25.39 -8.32
C GLN A 497 33.58 24.42 -7.35
N TRP A 498 33.66 23.11 -7.60
CA TRP A 498 32.85 22.10 -6.91
C TRP A 498 33.63 21.15 -5.97
N SER A 499 34.96 21.26 -5.91
CA SER A 499 35.83 20.34 -5.15
C SER A 499 35.70 20.31 -3.63
N TRP A 500 35.03 21.30 -3.03
CA TRP A 500 34.73 21.37 -1.60
C TRP A 500 33.47 20.60 -1.21
N TYR A 501 32.50 20.48 -2.14
CA TYR A 501 31.19 19.90 -1.88
C TYR A 501 31.20 18.36 -2.01
N TYR A 502 31.91 17.84 -3.01
CA TYR A 502 32.06 16.39 -3.23
C TYR A 502 33.35 15.86 -2.61
N ASP A 503 33.21 14.78 -1.85
CA ASP A 503 34.31 14.06 -1.22
C ASP A 503 35.02 13.10 -2.21
N GLN A 504 36.11 12.51 -1.76
CA GLN A 504 36.81 11.45 -2.50
C GLN A 504 36.30 10.08 -2.00
N LYS A 505 36.23 9.08 -2.89
CA LYS A 505 35.90 7.69 -2.49
C LYS A 505 36.96 7.16 -1.57
N ASN A 506 36.53 6.60 -0.45
CA ASN A 506 37.40 5.86 0.44
C ASN A 506 36.96 4.39 0.46
N GLU A 507 37.73 3.53 -0.24
CA GLU A 507 37.41 2.11 -0.37
C GLU A 507 37.48 1.43 1.01
N GLY A 508 36.32 1.04 1.53
CA GLY A 508 36.18 0.46 2.87
C GLY A 508 35.66 1.41 3.95
N PHE A 509 35.34 2.68 3.63
CA PHE A 509 34.55 3.52 4.51
C PHE A 509 33.05 3.24 4.35
N GLU A 510 32.36 2.95 5.44
CA GLU A 510 30.89 2.91 5.49
C GLU A 510 30.39 4.13 6.28
N TYR A 511 29.44 4.88 5.70
CA TYR A 511 28.84 6.02 6.38
C TYR A 511 27.88 5.57 7.50
N ASP A 512 28.10 6.11 8.69
CA ASP A 512 27.36 5.80 9.93
C ASP A 512 26.89 7.06 10.69
N GLY A 513 27.03 8.25 10.11
CA GLY A 513 26.70 9.54 10.74
C GLY A 513 27.68 10.02 11.82
N LEU A 514 28.44 9.14 12.47
CA LEU A 514 29.32 9.46 13.61
C LEU A 514 30.80 9.55 13.24
N THR A 515 31.29 8.63 12.41
CA THR A 515 32.71 8.45 12.14
C THR A 515 33.21 9.52 11.18
N VAL A 516 34.32 10.15 11.55
CA VAL A 516 35.01 11.12 10.69
C VAL A 516 35.73 10.36 9.59
N GLU A 517 35.33 10.59 8.34
CA GLU A 517 35.92 9.96 7.17
C GLU A 517 37.36 10.48 6.97
N PRO A 518 38.39 9.61 6.94
CA PRO A 518 39.78 10.04 7.10
C PRO A 518 40.42 10.73 5.87
N GLN A 519 39.84 10.66 4.67
CA GLN A 519 40.33 11.41 3.49
C GLN A 519 39.82 12.86 3.46
N SER A 520 38.53 13.06 3.78
CA SER A 520 37.85 14.37 3.76
C SER A 520 37.93 15.12 5.09
N GLY A 521 38.10 14.42 6.21
CA GLY A 521 38.05 14.98 7.56
C GLY A 521 36.65 15.37 8.02
N LYS A 522 35.59 14.85 7.39
CA LYS A 522 34.18 15.18 7.67
C LYS A 522 33.45 14.01 8.33
N SER A 523 32.54 14.29 9.27
CA SER A 523 31.57 13.31 9.79
C SER A 523 30.31 13.19 8.94
N TYR A 524 30.04 14.21 8.10
CA TYR A 524 29.02 14.18 7.06
C TYR A 524 29.71 13.80 5.75
N TYR A 525 29.36 12.66 5.16
CA TYR A 525 30.05 12.12 3.99
C TYR A 525 29.13 12.07 2.77
N ASN A 526 29.43 12.86 1.74
CA ASN A 526 28.59 12.99 0.54
C ASN A 526 28.96 12.02 -0.60
N GLY A 527 29.90 11.09 -0.38
CA GLY A 527 30.00 9.85 -1.16
C GLY A 527 31.06 9.76 -2.27
N ASP A 528 30.94 8.69 -3.06
CA ASP A 528 32.05 7.98 -3.68
C ASP A 528 32.51 8.50 -5.06
N MET A 529 33.26 9.60 -5.03
CA MET A 529 34.19 10.07 -6.08
C MET A 529 33.63 10.43 -7.47
N TRP A 530 34.53 11.01 -8.25
CA TRP A 530 34.27 11.80 -9.42
C TRP A 530 35.44 11.69 -10.42
N SER A 531 35.20 12.00 -11.70
CA SER A 531 36.21 12.06 -12.76
C SER A 531 35.98 13.24 -13.72
N THR A 532 37.04 13.86 -14.25
CA THR A 532 36.96 14.84 -15.35
C THR A 532 36.55 14.25 -16.69
N ALA A 533 36.60 12.92 -16.83
CA ALA A 533 36.17 12.16 -17.99
C ALA A 533 34.99 11.23 -17.63
N GLU A 534 34.11 10.96 -18.59
CA GLU A 534 32.90 10.17 -18.35
C GLU A 534 33.24 8.76 -17.80
N PRO A 535 32.69 8.36 -16.65
CA PRO A 535 33.02 7.07 -16.04
C PRO A 535 32.32 5.91 -16.76
N SER A 536 33.02 4.77 -16.86
CA SER A 536 32.42 3.55 -17.40
C SER A 536 31.27 3.08 -16.50
N GLY A 537 30.13 2.75 -17.10
CA GLY A 537 28.90 2.41 -16.36
C GLY A 537 28.00 3.59 -16.00
N ASN A 538 28.33 4.82 -16.42
CA ASN A 538 27.45 5.98 -16.28
C ASN A 538 26.05 5.71 -16.84
N THR A 539 25.01 5.84 -16.01
CA THR A 539 23.60 5.81 -16.45
C THR A 539 23.00 7.20 -16.65
N CYS A 540 23.74 8.26 -16.28
CA CYS A 540 23.20 9.60 -16.17
C CYS A 540 23.19 10.36 -17.51
N LEU A 541 22.05 11.00 -17.78
CA LEU A 541 21.73 11.65 -19.04
C LEU A 541 22.51 12.95 -19.23
N ASN A 542 23.18 13.08 -20.38
CA ASN A 542 23.95 14.26 -20.78
C ASN A 542 25.08 14.63 -19.79
N TRP A 543 25.73 13.62 -19.19
CA TRP A 543 26.82 13.78 -18.22
C TRP A 543 27.84 14.88 -18.60
N GLY A 544 28.21 15.73 -17.64
CA GLY A 544 29.22 16.76 -17.82
C GLY A 544 28.82 17.92 -18.76
N VAL A 545 27.63 17.91 -19.35
CA VAL A 545 27.10 19.02 -20.16
C VAL A 545 26.56 20.12 -19.23
N PRO A 546 26.93 21.41 -19.39
CA PRO A 546 26.35 22.50 -18.62
C PRO A 546 24.84 22.64 -18.83
N THR A 547 24.09 22.85 -17.75
CA THR A 547 22.63 23.09 -17.80
C THR A 547 22.26 24.50 -18.28
N GLY A 548 23.24 25.41 -18.35
CA GLY A 548 23.03 26.86 -18.46
C GLY A 548 22.69 27.54 -17.13
N GLY A 549 22.32 26.77 -16.09
CA GLY A 549 22.07 27.25 -14.74
C GLY A 549 23.34 27.56 -13.93
N LYS A 550 23.14 28.30 -12.84
CA LYS A 550 24.18 28.70 -11.88
C LYS A 550 23.75 28.39 -10.45
N SER A 551 24.70 27.97 -9.61
CA SER A 551 24.45 27.79 -8.16
C SER A 551 24.31 29.14 -7.45
N ALA A 552 23.92 29.13 -6.17
CA ALA A 552 23.87 30.33 -5.34
C ALA A 552 25.25 31.01 -5.20
N GLU A 553 26.31 30.22 -5.31
CA GLU A 553 27.73 30.63 -5.30
C GLU A 553 28.24 31.08 -6.69
N GLY A 554 27.39 31.05 -7.72
CA GLY A 554 27.71 31.46 -9.10
C GLY A 554 28.42 30.38 -9.94
N TYR A 555 28.53 29.15 -9.43
CA TYR A 555 29.22 28.05 -10.09
C TYR A 555 28.39 27.45 -11.23
N THR A 556 29.04 26.96 -12.27
CA THR A 556 28.35 26.34 -13.42
C THR A 556 27.69 25.05 -12.97
N ILE A 557 26.36 24.93 -13.15
CA ILE A 557 25.66 23.67 -12.89
C ILE A 557 25.76 22.78 -14.12
N TYR A 558 26.21 21.55 -13.92
CA TYR A 558 26.29 20.52 -14.94
C TYR A 558 25.14 19.51 -14.77
N ASN A 559 24.72 18.86 -15.86
CA ASN A 559 23.90 17.66 -15.73
C ASN A 559 24.67 16.61 -14.91
N CYS A 560 23.95 15.78 -14.16
CA CYS A 560 24.51 14.75 -13.28
C CYS A 560 25.30 15.27 -12.07
N GLN A 561 25.35 16.60 -11.84
CA GLN A 561 26.09 17.20 -10.74
C GLN A 561 25.66 16.63 -9.38
N TRP A 562 24.36 16.46 -9.17
CA TRP A 562 23.75 15.74 -8.05
C TRP A 562 22.62 14.81 -8.55
N PRO A 563 22.24 13.78 -7.78
CA PRO A 563 21.10 12.92 -8.10
C PRO A 563 19.79 13.71 -8.19
N SER A 564 18.91 13.35 -9.14
CA SER A 564 17.61 14.00 -9.35
C SER A 564 16.65 13.06 -10.11
N PRO A 565 15.32 13.30 -10.11
CA PRO A 565 14.34 12.50 -10.85
C PRO A 565 14.54 12.51 -12.37
N THR A 566 15.19 13.56 -12.89
CA THR A 566 15.39 13.74 -14.35
C THR A 566 16.81 13.40 -14.80
N SER A 567 17.69 13.00 -13.87
CA SER A 567 19.10 12.66 -14.17
C SER A 567 19.29 11.29 -14.82
N GLY A 568 18.38 10.32 -14.58
CA GLY A 568 18.60 8.92 -14.96
C GLY A 568 19.57 8.16 -14.04
N MET A 569 19.93 8.73 -12.89
CA MET A 569 20.78 8.10 -11.87
C MET A 569 20.00 7.12 -10.97
N PHE A 570 18.67 7.16 -11.00
CA PHE A 570 17.79 6.26 -10.27
C PHE A 570 17.01 5.34 -11.22
N PRO A 571 16.80 4.06 -10.86
CA PRO A 571 15.98 3.15 -11.65
C PRO A 571 14.50 3.50 -11.48
N LYS A 572 13.81 3.77 -12.59
CA LYS A 572 12.37 4.10 -12.64
C LYS A 572 11.42 3.08 -11.97
N SER A 573 11.90 1.86 -11.73
CA SER A 573 11.17 0.79 -11.06
C SER A 573 11.18 0.90 -9.54
N LEU A 574 12.12 1.67 -8.95
CA LEU A 574 12.25 1.85 -7.49
C LEU A 574 12.02 3.30 -7.05
N TYR A 575 12.16 4.27 -7.96
CA TYR A 575 11.94 5.69 -7.68
C TYR A 575 11.19 6.38 -8.83
N HIS A 576 10.34 7.34 -8.50
CA HIS A 576 9.68 8.17 -9.49
C HIS A 576 10.67 9.10 -10.22
N GLN A 577 10.32 9.49 -11.46
CA GLN A 577 11.22 10.16 -12.41
C GLN A 577 10.68 11.53 -12.86
N CYS A 578 9.96 12.21 -11.96
CA CYS A 578 9.34 13.51 -12.19
C CYS A 578 9.42 14.39 -10.93
N TRP A 579 9.17 15.68 -11.11
CA TRP A 579 8.95 16.67 -10.05
C TRP A 579 7.45 16.94 -9.89
N ILE A 580 6.97 17.26 -8.69
CA ILE A 580 5.59 17.75 -8.50
C ILE A 580 5.42 19.06 -9.30
N GLY A 581 4.45 19.08 -10.21
CA GLY A 581 4.00 20.29 -10.91
C GLY A 581 2.72 20.88 -10.30
N ASN A 582 1.92 20.06 -9.62
CA ASN A 582 0.64 20.43 -9.03
C ASN A 582 0.44 19.76 -7.65
N TRP A 583 0.39 20.57 -6.59
CA TRP A 583 0.26 20.09 -5.20
C TRP A 583 -1.12 19.50 -4.85
N GLU A 584 -2.12 19.69 -5.72
CA GLU A 584 -3.42 19.01 -5.66
C GLU A 584 -3.65 18.13 -6.90
N GLY A 585 -2.58 17.72 -7.59
CA GLY A 585 -2.55 16.85 -8.76
C GLY A 585 -2.18 15.39 -8.45
N GLU A 586 -2.29 14.53 -9.45
CA GLU A 586 -1.92 13.10 -9.34
C GLU A 586 -0.42 12.97 -9.03
N ASP A 587 0.37 13.79 -9.72
CA ASP A 587 1.81 13.96 -9.60
C ASP A 587 2.27 14.35 -8.19
N SER A 588 1.40 14.90 -7.35
CA SER A 588 1.72 15.13 -5.94
C SER A 588 1.98 13.84 -5.15
N ARG A 589 1.58 12.68 -5.68
CA ARG A 589 1.68 11.37 -5.02
C ARG A 589 2.58 10.36 -5.77
N SER A 590 3.29 10.85 -6.79
CA SER A 590 4.04 10.01 -7.72
C SER A 590 5.26 10.72 -8.33
N CYS A 591 5.72 11.81 -7.71
CA CYS A 591 6.83 12.65 -8.15
C CYS A 591 7.51 13.32 -6.95
N TRP A 592 8.77 13.73 -7.11
CA TRP A 592 9.61 14.25 -6.03
C TRP A 592 9.11 15.58 -5.46
N LEU A 593 8.93 15.61 -4.14
CA LEU A 593 8.54 16.77 -3.33
C LEU A 593 9.63 17.87 -3.33
N HIS A 594 10.90 17.49 -3.24
CA HIS A 594 12.03 18.40 -3.08
C HIS A 594 13.36 17.78 -3.58
N GLU A 595 14.40 18.59 -3.76
CA GLU A 595 15.66 18.17 -4.41
C GLU A 595 16.59 17.26 -3.58
N ASP A 596 16.27 17.00 -2.32
CA ASP A 596 16.95 16.03 -1.46
C ASP A 596 16.06 14.87 -0.98
N LEU A 597 14.82 14.79 -1.47
CA LEU A 597 13.84 13.76 -1.15
C LEU A 597 13.62 12.84 -2.37
N ALA A 598 14.37 11.75 -2.44
CA ALA A 598 14.29 10.80 -3.54
C ALA A 598 13.04 9.92 -3.40
N ASP A 599 12.03 10.24 -4.22
CA ASP A 599 10.67 9.70 -4.13
C ASP A 599 10.60 8.22 -4.56
N PHE A 600 10.12 7.38 -3.66
CA PHE A 600 10.00 5.95 -3.89
C PHE A 600 8.83 5.62 -4.83
N ASN A 601 9.01 4.63 -5.70
CA ASN A 601 7.93 4.03 -6.47
C ASN A 601 7.14 3.07 -5.55
N THR A 602 6.23 3.60 -4.72
CA THR A 602 5.53 2.83 -3.68
C THR A 602 4.54 1.79 -4.24
N GLU A 603 4.25 1.89 -5.52
CA GLU A 603 3.44 0.97 -6.33
C GLU A 603 4.25 -0.28 -6.73
N ASN A 604 5.58 -0.25 -6.55
CA ASN A 604 6.46 -1.38 -6.85
C ASN A 604 6.64 -2.33 -5.64
N ALA A 605 6.39 -3.62 -5.86
CA ALA A 605 6.50 -4.64 -4.82
C ALA A 605 7.88 -4.75 -4.14
N GLN A 606 9.00 -4.45 -4.82
CA GLN A 606 10.33 -4.46 -4.19
C GLN A 606 10.48 -3.32 -3.18
N VAL A 607 9.96 -2.13 -3.52
CA VAL A 607 9.93 -0.95 -2.64
C VAL A 607 9.01 -1.21 -1.45
N GLN A 608 7.81 -1.72 -1.71
CA GLN A 608 6.84 -2.11 -0.67
C GLN A 608 7.47 -3.08 0.33
N ASN A 609 8.09 -4.17 -0.16
CA ASN A 609 8.74 -5.18 0.68
C ASN A 609 9.92 -4.60 1.49
N TYR A 610 10.71 -3.70 0.91
CA TYR A 610 11.81 -3.03 1.60
C TYR A 610 11.32 -2.17 2.77
N LEU A 611 10.30 -1.33 2.54
CA LEU A 611 9.73 -0.44 3.57
C LEU A 611 8.99 -1.23 4.66
N ILE A 612 8.20 -2.23 4.28
CA ILE A 612 7.52 -3.12 5.23
C ILE A 612 8.54 -3.84 6.12
N GLY A 613 9.61 -4.40 5.55
CA GLY A 613 10.66 -5.07 6.33
C GLY A 613 11.39 -4.10 7.29
N ALA A 614 11.61 -2.85 6.87
CA ALA A 614 12.26 -1.83 7.69
C ALA A 614 11.39 -1.45 8.90
N TYR A 615 10.11 -1.16 8.68
CA TYR A 615 9.21 -0.76 9.77
C TYR A 615 8.72 -1.94 10.63
N ASN A 616 8.73 -3.16 10.11
CA ASN A 616 8.57 -4.38 10.92
C ASN A 616 9.66 -4.50 11.99
N LYS A 617 10.93 -4.15 11.70
CA LYS A 617 12.00 -4.12 12.71
C LYS A 617 11.66 -3.18 13.88
N TYR A 618 11.08 -2.01 13.60
CA TYR A 618 10.72 -1.05 14.65
C TYR A 618 9.47 -1.47 15.44
N ILE A 619 8.49 -2.12 14.79
CA ILE A 619 7.40 -2.82 15.48
C ILE A 619 7.96 -3.88 16.43
N ASP A 620 8.93 -4.68 15.99
CA ASP A 620 9.54 -5.75 16.79
C ASP A 620 10.25 -5.23 18.05
N MET A 621 10.78 -4.00 18.01
CA MET A 621 11.41 -3.31 19.15
C MET A 621 10.41 -2.79 20.20
N GLY A 622 9.10 -2.83 19.93
CA GLY A 622 8.07 -2.44 20.91
C GLY A 622 7.59 -0.99 20.84
N VAL A 623 7.75 -0.30 19.70
CA VAL A 623 7.11 1.01 19.51
C VAL A 623 5.58 0.88 19.55
N ASP A 624 4.90 1.89 20.07
CA ASP A 624 3.47 1.86 20.38
C ASP A 624 2.55 2.32 19.25
N GLY A 625 3.13 2.80 18.16
CA GLY A 625 2.42 3.45 17.08
C GLY A 625 3.36 4.22 16.16
N PHE A 626 2.78 4.70 15.06
CA PHE A 626 3.51 5.42 14.03
C PHE A 626 2.83 6.76 13.70
N ARG A 627 3.59 7.86 13.77
CA ARG A 627 3.27 9.08 13.02
C ARG A 627 3.79 8.86 11.61
N VAL A 628 2.90 8.82 10.63
CA VAL A 628 3.27 8.63 9.22
C VAL A 628 3.54 9.99 8.60
N ASP A 629 4.80 10.23 8.24
CA ASP A 629 5.23 11.42 7.52
C ASP A 629 4.65 11.47 6.11
N THR A 630 4.43 12.70 5.61
CA THR A 630 4.05 12.99 4.22
C THR A 630 2.94 12.09 3.64
N ALA A 631 2.02 11.58 4.46
CA ALA A 631 1.07 10.52 4.11
C ALA A 631 0.15 10.85 2.92
N VAL A 632 -0.06 12.14 2.63
CA VAL A 632 -0.80 12.64 1.44
C VAL A 632 -0.11 12.36 0.10
N HIS A 633 1.20 12.14 0.13
CA HIS A 633 2.06 11.93 -1.04
C HIS A 633 2.19 10.44 -1.42
N ILE A 634 1.47 9.54 -0.74
CA ILE A 634 1.29 8.13 -1.15
C ILE A 634 -0.21 7.89 -1.42
N PRO A 635 -0.60 7.23 -2.53
CA PRO A 635 -2.00 6.94 -2.82
C PRO A 635 -2.70 6.15 -1.70
N ARG A 636 -3.93 6.53 -1.33
CA ARG A 636 -4.70 5.85 -0.27
C ARG A 636 -4.90 4.37 -0.56
N VAL A 637 -5.05 4.00 -1.83
CA VAL A 637 -5.15 2.60 -2.25
C VAL A 637 -3.87 1.80 -1.96
N THR A 638 -2.69 2.42 -2.06
CA THR A 638 -1.40 1.81 -1.69
C THR A 638 -1.30 1.64 -0.16
N TRP A 639 -1.72 2.64 0.63
CA TRP A 639 -1.88 2.50 2.09
C TRP A 639 -2.81 1.34 2.48
N ASN A 640 -4.02 1.32 1.91
CA ASN A 640 -5.09 0.37 2.23
C ASN A 640 -4.80 -1.07 1.76
N ARG A 641 -4.03 -1.27 0.67
CA ARG A 641 -3.67 -2.62 0.16
C ARG A 641 -2.37 -3.19 0.72
N ARG A 642 -1.43 -2.33 1.13
CA ARG A 642 -0.05 -2.75 1.45
C ARG A 642 0.35 -2.40 2.88
N PHE A 643 0.55 -1.11 3.16
CA PHE A 643 1.25 -0.69 4.37
C PHE A 643 0.40 -0.83 5.64
N LEU A 644 -0.86 -0.40 5.65
CA LEU A 644 -1.72 -0.51 6.84
C LEU A 644 -2.04 -1.98 7.19
N PRO A 645 -2.36 -2.88 6.23
CA PRO A 645 -2.48 -4.31 6.50
C PRO A 645 -1.19 -4.94 7.03
N ALA A 646 -0.01 -4.60 6.46
CA ALA A 646 1.26 -5.18 6.88
C ALA A 646 1.67 -4.76 8.30
N ILE A 647 1.45 -3.49 8.68
CA ILE A 647 1.62 -3.01 10.05
C ILE A 647 0.70 -3.80 10.99
N GLN A 648 -0.60 -3.85 10.69
CA GLN A 648 -1.58 -4.54 11.52
C GLN A 648 -1.26 -6.04 11.67
N GLU A 649 -0.83 -6.69 10.59
CA GLU A 649 -0.40 -8.09 10.61
C GLU A 649 0.84 -8.26 11.51
N ARG A 650 1.90 -7.45 11.34
CA ARG A 650 3.13 -7.63 12.13
C ARG A 650 2.91 -7.39 13.61
N VAL A 651 2.18 -6.33 13.96
CA VAL A 651 1.79 -6.05 15.36
C VAL A 651 0.96 -7.22 15.93
N THR A 652 0.06 -7.81 15.12
CA THR A 652 -0.74 -8.98 15.53
C THR A 652 0.11 -10.24 15.70
N GLN A 653 1.13 -10.45 14.87
CA GLN A 653 2.10 -11.55 14.99
C GLN A 653 2.97 -11.40 16.26
N GLN A 654 3.44 -10.19 16.56
CA GLN A 654 4.41 -9.90 17.62
C GLN A 654 3.76 -9.76 19.01
N PHE A 655 2.61 -9.06 19.11
CA PHE A 655 1.97 -8.71 20.39
C PHE A 655 0.60 -9.36 20.60
N GLY A 656 0.07 -10.05 19.59
CA GLY A 656 -1.25 -10.69 19.63
C GLY A 656 -2.41 -9.75 19.30
N ALA A 657 -3.51 -10.33 18.81
CA ALA A 657 -4.65 -9.60 18.24
C ALA A 657 -5.40 -8.67 19.19
N GLU A 658 -5.22 -8.79 20.52
CA GLU A 658 -5.81 -7.85 21.49
C GLU A 658 -4.97 -6.58 21.61
N LYS A 659 -3.66 -6.69 21.88
CA LYS A 659 -2.73 -5.54 21.94
C LYS A 659 -2.61 -4.82 20.60
N ALA A 660 -2.72 -5.56 19.50
CA ALA A 660 -2.68 -5.00 18.16
C ALA A 660 -3.85 -4.05 17.81
N LYS A 661 -4.86 -3.90 18.69
CA LYS A 661 -5.91 -2.87 18.58
C LYS A 661 -5.47 -1.50 19.11
N ASP A 662 -4.45 -1.48 19.99
CA ASP A 662 -3.96 -0.27 20.65
C ASP A 662 -2.75 0.37 19.93
N PHE A 663 -2.21 -0.27 18.88
CA PHE A 663 -1.11 0.27 18.07
C PHE A 663 -1.60 1.45 17.22
N PHE A 664 -1.10 2.65 17.52
CA PHE A 664 -1.72 3.88 17.03
C PHE A 664 -1.01 4.43 15.78
N VAL A 665 -1.58 4.19 14.60
CA VAL A 665 -1.14 4.83 13.34
C VAL A 665 -1.91 6.12 13.11
N PHE A 666 -1.19 7.22 12.84
CA PHE A 666 -1.79 8.50 12.43
C PHE A 666 -0.93 9.23 11.39
N GLY A 667 -1.55 9.69 10.30
CA GLY A 667 -0.85 10.32 9.18
C GLY A 667 -0.84 11.85 9.21
N GLU A 668 0.26 12.44 8.73
CA GLU A 668 0.27 13.83 8.29
C GLU A 668 -0.27 13.95 6.86
N VAL A 669 -1.50 14.45 6.75
CA VAL A 669 -2.11 14.77 5.45
C VAL A 669 -2.28 16.28 5.36
N ALA A 670 -1.32 16.93 4.70
CA ALA A 670 -1.00 18.35 4.82
C ALA A 670 -2.01 19.33 4.15
N ALA A 671 -3.27 19.28 4.58
CA ALA A 671 -4.38 20.09 4.05
C ALA A 671 -4.36 21.55 4.58
N PHE A 672 -3.51 22.39 4.00
CA PHE A 672 -3.30 23.79 4.43
C PHE A 672 -4.40 24.77 3.99
N VAL A 673 -5.66 24.51 4.37
CA VAL A 673 -6.80 25.42 4.12
C VAL A 673 -7.70 25.53 5.35
N ASN A 674 -8.54 26.59 5.36
CA ASN A 674 -9.64 26.74 6.33
C ASN A 674 -10.99 26.21 5.80
N ASP A 675 -10.96 25.45 4.70
CA ASP A 675 -12.11 24.70 4.18
C ASP A 675 -12.21 23.32 4.83
N LYS A 676 -13.39 22.69 4.74
CA LYS A 676 -13.62 21.31 5.21
C LYS A 676 -12.90 20.25 4.35
N TRP A 677 -12.65 20.55 3.06
CA TRP A 677 -11.94 19.70 2.12
C TRP A 677 -10.88 20.53 1.39
N ASN A 678 -9.68 20.01 1.20
CA ASN A 678 -8.51 20.73 0.69
C ASN A 678 -8.73 21.28 -0.73
N ARG A 679 -9.18 22.54 -0.84
CA ARG A 679 -9.63 23.19 -2.10
C ARG A 679 -10.70 22.39 -2.86
N GLY A 680 -11.48 21.55 -2.17
CA GLY A 680 -12.40 20.59 -2.79
C GLY A 680 -11.75 19.34 -3.39
N SER A 681 -10.44 19.14 -3.22
CA SER A 681 -9.71 17.96 -3.69
C SER A 681 -9.75 16.83 -2.68
N VAL A 682 -10.54 15.78 -2.98
CA VAL A 682 -10.76 14.62 -2.10
C VAL A 682 -9.44 13.92 -1.74
N ASN A 683 -8.64 13.62 -2.77
CA ASN A 683 -7.37 12.88 -2.67
C ASN A 683 -6.32 13.50 -1.73
N HIS A 684 -6.44 14.81 -1.45
CA HIS A 684 -5.44 15.57 -0.68
C HIS A 684 -6.04 16.16 0.61
N SER A 685 -7.16 15.60 1.09
CA SER A 685 -7.86 16.00 2.32
C SER A 685 -7.65 14.99 3.44
N ALA A 686 -7.36 15.44 4.66
CA ALA A 686 -6.96 14.55 5.76
C ALA A 686 -7.93 13.39 6.03
N GLN A 687 -9.22 13.71 6.18
CA GLN A 687 -10.25 12.75 6.50
C GLN A 687 -10.37 11.59 5.49
N PHE A 688 -9.99 11.80 4.22
CA PHE A 688 -10.06 10.81 3.15
C PHE A 688 -9.27 9.53 3.48
N TYR A 689 -8.13 9.68 4.16
CA TYR A 689 -7.21 8.61 4.53
C TYR A 689 -7.69 7.75 5.71
N THR A 690 -8.75 8.17 6.41
CA THR A 690 -9.37 7.39 7.50
C THR A 690 -10.35 6.31 7.01
N TRP A 691 -10.59 6.23 5.70
CA TRP A 691 -11.56 5.34 5.08
C TRP A 691 -10.92 4.26 4.21
N LYS A 692 -11.52 3.06 4.22
CA LYS A 692 -11.26 2.00 3.23
C LYS A 692 -11.65 2.41 1.83
N GLU A 693 -11.16 1.65 0.84
CA GLU A 693 -11.59 1.78 -0.54
C GLU A 693 -13.08 1.43 -0.73
N ARG A 694 -13.76 2.21 -1.56
CA ARG A 694 -15.24 2.14 -1.73
C ARG A 694 -15.70 1.15 -2.80
N LYS A 695 -14.74 0.57 -3.52
CA LYS A 695 -14.87 -0.48 -4.52
C LYS A 695 -13.52 -1.15 -4.71
N GLU A 696 -13.51 -2.30 -5.40
CA GLU A 696 -12.27 -2.86 -5.92
C GLU A 696 -11.69 -2.03 -7.08
N TYR A 697 -10.37 -2.14 -7.23
CA TYR A 697 -9.56 -1.51 -8.28
C TYR A 697 -8.71 -2.58 -8.98
N SER A 698 -8.05 -2.22 -10.08
CA SER A 698 -7.14 -3.12 -10.80
C SER A 698 -6.12 -3.84 -9.89
N ALA A 699 -5.69 -5.04 -10.31
CA ALA A 699 -4.74 -5.86 -9.56
C ALA A 699 -3.32 -5.28 -9.55
N ASP A 700 -2.95 -4.55 -10.60
CA ASP A 700 -1.74 -3.73 -10.66
C ASP A 700 -1.89 -2.47 -9.78
N ASP A 701 -0.95 -2.23 -8.88
CA ASP A 701 -1.02 -1.11 -7.91
C ASP A 701 -0.88 0.25 -8.60
N GLN A 702 -0.04 0.37 -9.64
CA GLN A 702 0.12 1.63 -10.38
C GLN A 702 -1.17 2.04 -11.11
N THR A 703 -1.84 1.07 -11.74
CA THR A 703 -3.16 1.26 -12.36
C THR A 703 -4.21 1.58 -11.28
N ALA A 704 -4.19 0.90 -10.14
CA ALA A 704 -5.11 1.16 -9.04
C ALA A 704 -4.96 2.58 -8.46
N ALA A 705 -3.73 3.09 -8.30
CA ALA A 705 -3.45 4.45 -7.84
C ALA A 705 -4.10 5.53 -8.73
N LEU A 706 -4.06 5.32 -10.05
CA LEU A 706 -4.67 6.20 -11.04
C LEU A 706 -6.21 6.05 -11.07
N GLU A 707 -6.73 4.82 -11.08
CA GLU A 707 -8.17 4.56 -11.02
C GLU A 707 -8.82 5.16 -9.77
N GLN A 708 -8.16 5.01 -8.61
CA GLN A 708 -8.63 5.57 -7.34
C GLN A 708 -8.66 7.10 -7.38
N PHE A 709 -7.60 7.72 -7.90
CA PHE A 709 -7.52 9.17 -8.05
C PHE A 709 -8.67 9.73 -8.91
N THR A 710 -8.86 9.16 -10.11
CA THR A 710 -9.91 9.58 -11.04
C THR A 710 -11.31 9.29 -10.53
N TYR A 711 -11.55 8.12 -9.92
CA TYR A 711 -12.86 7.76 -9.36
C TYR A 711 -13.29 8.73 -8.25
N GLU A 712 -12.39 9.03 -7.32
CA GLU A 712 -12.68 9.90 -6.17
C GLU A 712 -12.82 11.38 -6.56
N ASN A 713 -12.03 11.86 -7.52
CA ASN A 713 -12.20 13.22 -8.06
C ASN A 713 -13.51 13.36 -8.86
N ASN A 714 -13.94 12.33 -9.60
CA ASN A 714 -15.21 12.35 -10.35
C ASN A 714 -16.45 12.33 -9.45
N LEU A 715 -16.35 11.71 -8.27
CA LEU A 715 -17.43 11.74 -7.25
C LEU A 715 -17.40 13.02 -6.41
N GLY A 716 -16.21 13.59 -6.19
CA GLY A 716 -16.02 14.83 -5.44
C GLY A 716 -16.36 14.70 -3.95
N THR A 717 -16.32 15.83 -3.25
CA THR A 717 -16.43 15.91 -1.78
C THR A 717 -17.83 15.68 -1.26
N GLY A 718 -18.87 16.07 -2.00
CA GLY A 718 -20.28 15.91 -1.62
C GLY A 718 -20.81 14.47 -1.65
N ASN A 719 -20.03 13.52 -2.21
CA ASN A 719 -20.39 12.10 -2.29
C ASN A 719 -19.38 11.23 -1.51
N GLN A 720 -18.69 11.78 -0.50
CA GLN A 720 -17.80 11.05 0.38
C GLN A 720 -18.55 10.40 1.54
N PRO A 721 -18.01 9.33 2.17
CA PRO A 721 -18.62 8.72 3.35
C PRO A 721 -18.74 9.71 4.52
N THR A 722 -19.73 9.47 5.38
CA THR A 722 -19.90 10.19 6.64
C THR A 722 -20.02 9.21 7.82
N SER A 723 -19.78 9.72 9.02
CA SER A 723 -19.76 8.98 10.28
C SER A 723 -20.52 9.73 11.38
N ASP A 724 -21.22 8.99 12.25
CA ASP A 724 -21.73 9.52 13.52
C ASP A 724 -20.85 9.14 14.73
N ASN A 725 -19.74 8.42 14.53
CA ASN A 725 -18.90 7.83 15.58
C ASN A 725 -18.42 8.80 16.67
N ALA A 726 -18.22 10.08 16.34
CA ALA A 726 -17.79 11.10 17.30
C ALA A 726 -18.94 11.77 18.09
N PHE A 727 -20.20 11.54 17.70
CA PHE A 727 -21.38 12.28 18.15
C PHE A 727 -22.25 11.47 19.12
N LEU A 728 -22.95 12.14 20.04
CA LEU A 728 -23.93 11.49 20.92
C LEU A 728 -25.30 11.42 20.26
N ASN A 729 -25.94 10.26 20.37
CA ASN A 729 -27.35 10.08 20.08
C ASN A 729 -28.19 10.75 21.19
N GLY A 730 -28.35 12.08 21.07
CA GLY A 730 -28.95 12.96 22.09
C GLY A 730 -28.01 13.18 23.28
N ASN A 731 -28.19 12.39 24.34
CA ASN A 731 -27.25 12.26 25.47
C ASN A 731 -26.75 10.81 25.65
N SER A 732 -27.10 9.89 24.74
CA SER A 732 -26.68 8.50 24.79
C SER A 732 -25.39 8.31 24.01
N TYR A 733 -24.44 7.61 24.60
CA TYR A 733 -23.33 7.01 23.87
C TYR A 733 -23.85 5.82 23.05
N HIS A 734 -23.20 5.52 21.93
CA HIS A 734 -23.42 4.28 21.19
C HIS A 734 -22.09 3.66 20.77
N THR A 735 -22.11 2.38 20.43
CA THR A 735 -20.96 1.70 19.82
C THR A 735 -20.62 2.38 18.48
N PRO A 736 -19.36 2.81 18.26
CA PRO A 736 -18.92 3.28 16.95
C PRO A 736 -18.90 2.16 15.89
N ASP A 737 -19.19 2.51 14.64
CA ASP A 737 -18.97 1.66 13.47
C ASP A 737 -17.63 1.99 12.79
N HIS A 738 -16.60 1.21 13.12
CA HIS A 738 -15.28 1.26 12.48
C HIS A 738 -15.16 0.27 11.29
N SER A 739 -16.25 -0.30 10.77
CA SER A 739 -16.19 -1.29 9.67
C SER A 739 -15.50 -0.77 8.42
N GLN A 740 -15.64 0.53 8.14
CA GLN A 740 -15.01 1.23 7.01
C GLN A 740 -13.72 1.98 7.38
N PHE A 741 -13.18 1.83 8.60
CA PHE A 741 -11.92 2.44 9.01
C PHE A 741 -10.73 1.85 8.25
N SER A 742 -9.82 2.68 7.74
CA SER A 742 -8.62 2.26 6.99
C SER A 742 -7.57 1.55 7.84
N GLY A 743 -7.51 1.84 9.13
CA GLY A 743 -6.34 1.55 9.99
C GLY A 743 -5.46 2.77 10.25
N MET A 744 -5.69 3.91 9.59
CA MET A 744 -4.93 5.15 9.78
C MET A 744 -5.80 6.30 10.28
N ASN A 745 -5.40 6.87 11.42
CA ASN A 745 -5.95 8.12 11.94
C ASN A 745 -5.19 9.33 11.32
N ILE A 746 -5.47 10.55 11.77
CA ILE A 746 -4.87 11.76 11.20
C ILE A 746 -4.49 12.80 12.24
N ILE A 747 -3.53 13.65 11.87
CA ILE A 747 -3.40 14.99 12.45
C ILE A 747 -4.63 15.83 12.07
N ASP A 748 -5.20 16.54 13.06
CA ASP A 748 -6.36 17.41 12.89
C ASP A 748 -5.98 18.73 12.20
N MET A 749 -5.65 18.65 10.91
CA MET A 749 -5.27 19.84 10.13
C MET A 749 -6.37 20.90 10.08
N ARG A 750 -7.65 20.49 10.21
CA ARG A 750 -8.81 21.39 10.32
C ARG A 750 -8.71 22.26 11.58
N MET A 751 -8.50 21.68 12.76
CA MET A 751 -8.30 22.43 14.00
C MET A 751 -6.95 23.16 14.01
N HIS A 752 -5.85 22.51 13.60
CA HIS A 752 -4.51 23.09 13.54
C HIS A 752 -4.48 24.42 12.79
N MET A 753 -5.00 24.45 11.55
CA MET A 753 -5.06 25.65 10.73
C MET A 753 -5.87 26.78 11.41
N ASN A 754 -6.85 26.43 12.25
CA ASN A 754 -7.80 27.36 12.84
C ASN A 754 -7.48 27.81 14.28
N PHE A 755 -6.44 27.25 14.93
CA PHE A 755 -5.97 27.62 16.29
C PHE A 755 -5.34 29.01 16.44
N GLY A 756 -5.63 29.95 15.53
CA GLY A 756 -5.45 31.39 15.81
C GLY A 756 -6.13 31.76 17.14
N ASP A 757 -7.33 31.22 17.36
CA ASP A 757 -8.01 31.17 18.65
C ASP A 757 -8.81 29.86 18.81
N ALA A 758 -9.14 29.50 20.05
CA ALA A 758 -9.84 28.25 20.36
C ALA A 758 -11.29 28.23 19.83
N SER A 759 -11.98 29.38 19.77
CA SER A 759 -13.36 29.44 19.31
C SER A 759 -13.44 29.10 17.82
N ASN A 760 -12.54 29.65 17.02
CA ASN A 760 -12.42 29.33 15.60
C ASN A 760 -12.01 27.86 15.39
N ALA A 761 -11.02 27.34 16.13
CA ALA A 761 -10.65 25.92 16.07
C ALA A 761 -11.81 24.97 16.41
N TYR A 762 -12.53 25.24 17.51
CA TYR A 762 -13.73 24.49 17.91
C TYR A 762 -14.79 24.49 16.82
N HIS A 763 -15.10 25.66 16.25
CA HIS A 763 -16.16 25.81 15.27
C HIS A 763 -15.88 25.11 13.94
N ASN A 764 -14.62 25.03 13.52
CA ASN A 764 -14.18 24.36 12.30
C ASN A 764 -13.96 22.84 12.50
N GLY A 765 -13.45 22.41 13.66
CA GLY A 765 -13.30 20.98 13.98
C GLY A 765 -14.65 20.26 13.96
N LYS A 766 -15.64 20.76 14.73
CA LYS A 766 -17.00 20.18 14.79
C LYS A 766 -17.75 20.15 13.45
N ASP A 767 -17.24 20.86 12.44
CA ASP A 767 -17.80 20.98 11.10
C ASP A 767 -17.22 19.92 10.14
N SER A 768 -16.02 19.39 10.42
CA SER A 768 -15.40 18.27 9.66
C SER A 768 -15.58 16.90 10.30
N ASP A 769 -15.98 16.82 11.58
CA ASP A 769 -15.99 15.58 12.36
C ASP A 769 -16.94 14.49 11.83
N ASP A 770 -17.91 14.86 11.00
CA ASP A 770 -18.81 13.96 10.26
C ASP A 770 -18.14 13.24 9.09
N SER A 771 -16.98 13.70 8.63
CA SER A 771 -16.32 13.24 7.39
C SER A 771 -15.07 12.39 7.68
N VAL A 772 -14.64 12.35 8.94
CA VAL A 772 -13.60 11.46 9.47
C VAL A 772 -14.29 10.17 9.93
N ASN A 773 -13.65 8.99 9.78
CA ASN A 773 -14.27 7.76 10.26
C ASN A 773 -14.53 7.78 11.79
N ASP A 774 -13.59 8.27 12.60
CA ASP A 774 -13.82 8.60 14.01
C ASP A 774 -12.93 9.77 14.47
N ALA A 775 -13.48 10.98 14.46
CA ALA A 775 -12.77 12.19 14.88
C ALA A 775 -12.33 12.22 16.35
N THR A 776 -12.76 11.27 17.19
CA THR A 776 -12.27 11.18 18.59
C THR A 776 -10.82 10.71 18.68
N TYR A 777 -10.26 10.11 17.62
CA TYR A 777 -8.85 9.70 17.50
C TYR A 777 -7.96 10.75 16.81
N ASN A 778 -8.51 11.86 16.31
CA ASN A 778 -7.73 12.93 15.68
C ASN A 778 -6.61 13.44 16.60
N VAL A 779 -5.40 13.60 16.09
CA VAL A 779 -4.25 14.15 16.84
C VAL A 779 -4.25 15.68 16.73
N VAL A 780 -4.41 16.38 17.86
CA VAL A 780 -4.71 17.83 17.88
C VAL A 780 -3.56 18.61 18.50
N TYR A 781 -3.00 19.60 17.77
CA TYR A 781 -2.00 20.56 18.28
C TYR A 781 -2.19 21.98 17.72
N VAL A 782 -1.63 22.98 18.42
CA VAL A 782 -1.62 24.39 18.00
C VAL A 782 -0.47 24.67 17.04
N ASP A 783 0.77 24.39 17.43
CA ASP A 783 1.97 24.50 16.59
C ASP A 783 2.84 23.23 16.65
N SER A 784 3.66 23.03 15.63
CA SER A 784 4.56 21.88 15.46
C SER A 784 5.98 22.32 15.07
N HIS A 785 6.82 21.33 14.74
CA HIS A 785 8.14 21.53 14.16
C HIS A 785 8.15 22.14 12.75
N ASP A 786 7.00 22.34 12.09
CA ASP A 786 6.95 22.92 10.73
C ASP A 786 6.06 24.16 10.64
N TYR A 787 4.87 24.10 11.25
CA TYR A 787 3.83 25.13 11.08
C TYR A 787 3.16 25.51 12.41
N GLY A 788 2.83 26.79 12.53
CA GLY A 788 1.77 27.28 13.40
C GLY A 788 0.45 27.44 12.62
N PRO A 789 -0.62 27.88 13.29
CA PRO A 789 -1.95 28.05 12.68
C PRO A 789 -1.93 28.94 11.43
N ASN A 790 -2.90 28.75 10.53
CA ASN A 790 -2.96 29.38 9.20
C ASN A 790 -1.69 29.18 8.33
N LYS A 791 -1.02 28.03 8.45
CA LYS A 791 0.29 27.72 7.83
C LYS A 791 1.37 28.77 8.15
N SER A 792 1.33 29.32 9.36
CA SER A 792 2.38 30.22 9.86
C SER A 792 3.72 29.50 9.86
N SER A 793 4.74 30.05 9.21
CA SER A 793 6.12 29.55 9.37
C SER A 793 6.77 29.97 10.70
N ASN A 794 6.03 30.57 11.63
CA ASN A 794 6.51 31.05 12.92
C ASN A 794 5.76 30.36 14.06
N ARG A 795 6.46 30.07 15.18
CA ARG A 795 5.88 29.49 16.41
C ARG A 795 4.72 30.36 16.90
N TYR A 796 3.69 29.75 17.49
CA TYR A 796 2.46 30.45 17.84
C TYR A 796 2.73 31.67 18.75
N ALA A 797 2.20 32.83 18.36
CA ALA A 797 2.64 34.13 18.87
C ALA A 797 1.66 34.81 19.84
N GLU A 798 0.47 34.23 20.07
CA GLU A 798 -0.54 34.83 20.93
C GLU A 798 -0.23 34.70 22.44
N GLY A 799 -0.90 35.50 23.28
CA GLY A 799 -0.62 35.58 24.71
C GLY A 799 -0.85 34.28 25.50
N THR A 800 -0.27 34.20 26.71
CA THR A 800 -0.41 33.07 27.65
C THR A 800 -1.88 32.67 27.88
N ASP A 801 -2.79 33.65 27.93
CA ASP A 801 -4.23 33.41 28.12
C ASP A 801 -4.88 32.73 26.90
N ALA A 802 -4.37 32.96 25.67
CA ALA A 802 -4.81 32.28 24.46
C ALA A 802 -4.23 30.86 24.37
N TRP A 803 -2.96 30.66 24.76
CA TRP A 803 -2.38 29.33 24.96
C TRP A 803 -3.19 28.51 25.98
N ALA A 804 -3.53 29.10 27.13
CA ALA A 804 -4.33 28.44 28.15
C ALA A 804 -5.76 28.11 27.65
N GLU A 805 -6.33 28.94 26.79
CA GLU A 805 -7.64 28.71 26.17
C GLU A 805 -7.60 27.58 25.12
N ASN A 806 -6.60 27.58 24.23
CA ASN A 806 -6.37 26.51 23.27
C ASN A 806 -6.15 25.16 23.99
N MET A 807 -5.28 25.12 25.01
CA MET A 807 -5.07 23.93 25.83
C MET A 807 -6.35 23.50 26.56
N SER A 808 -7.15 24.44 27.09
CA SER A 808 -8.43 24.14 27.73
C SER A 808 -9.38 23.40 26.79
N LEU A 809 -9.48 23.85 25.53
CA LEU A 809 -10.26 23.18 24.50
C LEU A 809 -9.67 21.80 24.15
N MET A 810 -8.38 21.72 23.80
CA MET A 810 -7.71 20.50 23.35
C MET A 810 -7.86 19.34 24.36
N TRP A 811 -7.73 19.62 25.67
CA TRP A 811 -7.82 18.58 26.69
C TRP A 811 -9.25 18.14 27.01
N THR A 812 -10.26 18.97 26.75
CA THR A 812 -11.65 18.70 27.16
C THR A 812 -12.61 18.39 26.00
N PHE A 813 -12.23 18.71 24.76
CA PHE A 813 -12.94 18.34 23.53
C PHE A 813 -12.49 16.96 22.99
N ARG A 814 -12.97 16.55 21.82
CA ARG A 814 -12.61 15.27 21.18
C ARG A 814 -11.21 15.32 20.54
N GLY A 815 -10.60 14.14 20.36
CA GLY A 815 -9.25 14.01 19.84
C GLY A 815 -8.21 13.81 20.95
N ILE A 816 -6.96 13.65 20.52
CA ILE A 816 -5.79 13.34 21.33
C ILE A 816 -4.93 14.61 21.44
N PRO A 817 -4.93 15.31 22.59
CA PRO A 817 -4.20 16.56 22.75
C PRO A 817 -2.68 16.31 22.71
N THR A 818 -2.02 17.06 21.84
CA THR A 818 -0.59 16.96 21.54
C THR A 818 0.09 18.31 21.74
N LEU A 819 1.28 18.30 22.34
CA LEU A 819 2.06 19.52 22.54
C LEU A 819 3.49 19.35 22.03
N TYR A 820 3.91 20.25 21.13
CA TYR A 820 5.29 20.36 20.65
C TYR A 820 6.18 21.02 21.71
N TYR A 821 7.42 20.53 21.84
CA TYR A 821 8.27 20.85 22.98
C TYR A 821 8.47 22.36 23.23
N GLY A 822 8.47 22.72 24.51
CA GLY A 822 8.64 24.09 24.98
C GLY A 822 7.42 25.00 24.78
N SER A 823 6.36 24.60 24.06
CA SER A 823 5.12 25.40 23.99
C SER A 823 4.46 25.54 25.38
N GLU A 824 4.72 24.63 26.33
CA GLU A 824 4.35 24.75 27.74
C GLU A 824 5.07 25.88 28.51
N ILE A 825 6.08 26.53 27.92
CA ILE A 825 6.70 27.76 28.43
C ILE A 825 6.75 28.90 27.40
N GLU A 826 6.02 28.77 26.28
CA GLU A 826 6.09 29.69 25.14
C GLU A 826 7.51 29.82 24.54
N PHE A 827 8.28 28.72 24.52
CA PHE A 827 9.65 28.69 24.00
C PHE A 827 9.70 29.07 22.51
N GLN A 828 10.60 30.00 22.18
CA GLN A 828 10.79 30.53 20.82
C GLN A 828 9.51 31.10 20.17
N LYS A 829 8.56 31.55 21.00
CA LYS A 829 7.35 32.29 20.61
C LYS A 829 7.62 33.31 19.51
N GLY A 830 6.85 33.23 18.42
CA GLY A 830 6.91 34.16 17.29
C GLY A 830 8.16 34.04 16.40
N GLN A 831 9.17 33.24 16.78
CA GLN A 831 10.34 33.00 15.92
C GLN A 831 9.97 32.12 14.72
N LYS A 832 10.72 32.27 13.63
CA LYS A 832 10.64 31.39 12.46
C LYS A 832 10.89 29.94 12.91
N ILE A 833 10.00 29.02 12.57
CA ILE A 833 10.05 27.61 13.00
C ILE A 833 11.30 26.94 12.46
N ASP A 834 11.51 27.01 11.14
CA ASP A 834 12.74 26.63 10.47
C ASP A 834 13.09 27.65 9.37
N CYS A 835 14.38 27.90 9.18
CA CYS A 835 14.97 28.72 8.13
C CYS A 835 15.87 27.90 7.19
N GLY A 836 15.94 26.58 7.38
CA GLY A 836 16.90 25.72 6.70
C GLY A 836 18.34 26.15 7.01
N PRO A 837 19.28 25.98 6.06
CA PRO A 837 20.69 26.33 6.27
C PRO A 837 20.98 27.84 6.23
N THR A 838 19.99 28.72 6.40
CA THR A 838 20.13 30.18 6.24
C THR A 838 20.25 30.98 7.55
N CYS A 839 19.97 30.37 8.70
CA CYS A 839 20.11 31.02 10.01
C CYS A 839 20.42 30.00 11.14
N PRO A 840 20.90 30.44 12.32
CA PRO A 840 21.31 29.52 13.38
C PRO A 840 20.09 28.89 14.07
N LEU A 841 20.14 27.58 14.35
CA LEU A 841 19.08 26.82 15.01
C LEU A 841 18.64 27.45 16.34
N ALA A 842 19.59 27.97 17.13
CA ALA A 842 19.33 28.72 18.36
C ALA A 842 18.39 29.94 18.21
N SER A 843 18.19 30.45 16.98
CA SER A 843 17.25 31.55 16.66
C SER A 843 15.90 31.07 16.11
N THR A 844 15.67 29.76 16.01
CA THR A 844 14.48 29.15 15.38
C THR A 844 13.53 28.48 16.37
N GLY A 845 12.33 28.14 15.91
CA GLY A 845 11.38 27.28 16.63
C GLY A 845 11.81 25.81 16.77
N ARG A 846 12.93 25.40 16.16
CA ARG A 846 13.64 24.11 16.34
C ARG A 846 14.97 24.27 17.14
N ALA A 847 15.10 25.35 17.93
CA ALA A 847 16.24 25.55 18.81
C ALA A 847 16.39 24.44 19.88
N TYR A 848 17.62 24.29 20.39
CA TYR A 848 17.92 23.37 21.49
C TYR A 848 17.16 23.75 22.77
N TYR A 849 16.48 22.78 23.39
CA TYR A 849 15.65 23.02 24.58
C TYR A 849 16.34 22.68 25.90
N GLY A 850 17.41 21.87 25.88
CA GLY A 850 17.98 21.26 27.09
C GLY A 850 18.43 22.26 28.16
N ASP A 851 18.81 23.48 27.78
CA ASP A 851 19.07 24.61 28.70
C ASP A 851 17.89 24.92 29.66
N LYS A 852 16.67 24.47 29.34
CA LYS A 852 15.45 24.59 30.16
C LYS A 852 15.11 23.31 30.92
N LEU A 853 15.81 22.22 30.62
CA LEU A 853 15.70 20.89 31.24
C LEU A 853 16.88 20.57 32.16
N GLU A 854 17.88 21.45 32.26
CA GLU A 854 19.05 21.31 33.13
C GLU A 854 18.68 21.06 34.60
N GLY A 855 19.36 20.09 35.21
CA GLY A 855 19.01 19.53 36.52
C GLY A 855 18.18 18.25 36.44
N SER A 856 17.50 17.93 37.53
CA SER A 856 16.76 16.67 37.74
C SER A 856 15.27 16.89 38.00
N VAL A 857 14.43 15.92 37.64
CA VAL A 857 12.99 15.86 37.99
C VAL A 857 12.68 14.45 38.51
N THR A 858 11.73 14.36 39.44
CA THR A 858 11.11 13.08 39.84
C THR A 858 9.60 13.23 39.78
N ALA A 859 8.95 12.46 38.92
CA ALA A 859 7.49 12.43 38.81
C ALA A 859 6.90 11.35 39.72
N SER A 860 6.00 11.76 40.62
CA SER A 860 5.21 10.82 41.43
C SER A 860 4.01 10.24 40.68
N GLY A 861 3.71 10.77 39.49
CA GLY A 861 2.55 10.41 38.68
C GLY A 861 2.40 11.35 37.48
N PHE A 862 1.42 11.08 36.63
CA PHE A 862 1.15 11.92 35.46
C PHE A 862 0.58 13.28 35.87
N GLY A 863 1.37 14.34 35.65
CA GLY A 863 1.01 15.71 36.04
C GLY A 863 1.37 16.05 37.48
N THR A 864 2.20 15.25 38.15
CA THR A 864 2.62 15.47 39.55
C THR A 864 4.12 15.22 39.73
N VAL A 865 4.84 16.27 40.14
CA VAL A 865 6.29 16.25 40.44
C VAL A 865 6.47 16.23 41.96
N SER A 866 7.31 15.31 42.48
CA SER A 866 7.66 15.26 43.90
C SER A 866 8.89 16.12 44.24
N SER A 867 9.81 16.27 43.28
CA SER A 867 11.07 16.99 43.44
C SER A 867 11.63 17.42 42.09
N ALA A 868 12.22 18.62 42.04
CA ALA A 868 12.99 19.11 40.90
C ALA A 868 14.19 19.95 41.37
N SER A 869 15.22 20.07 40.54
CA SER A 869 16.42 20.88 40.78
C SER A 869 16.88 21.59 39.50
N GLY A 870 17.83 22.53 39.58
CA GLY A 870 18.38 23.20 38.39
C GLY A 870 17.41 24.14 37.66
N ALA A 871 17.63 24.34 36.37
CA ALA A 871 16.79 25.20 35.53
C ALA A 871 15.39 24.60 35.34
N VAL A 872 15.28 23.27 35.25
CA VAL A 872 13.98 22.58 35.05
C VAL A 872 13.01 22.80 36.21
N ALA A 873 13.51 23.02 37.44
CA ALA A 873 12.68 23.45 38.56
C ALA A 873 12.00 24.82 38.31
N THR A 874 12.67 25.74 37.61
CA THR A 874 12.08 27.04 37.21
C THR A 874 11.11 26.87 36.04
N THR A 875 11.47 26.07 35.04
CA THR A 875 10.60 25.68 33.92
C THR A 875 9.26 25.12 34.42
N LEU A 876 9.30 24.26 35.45
CA LEU A 876 8.12 23.64 36.05
C LEU A 876 7.20 24.60 36.83
N GLU A 877 7.64 25.83 37.15
CA GLU A 877 6.80 26.88 37.76
C GLU A 877 6.12 27.80 36.72
N SER A 878 6.34 27.56 35.42
CA SER A 878 5.67 28.32 34.35
C SER A 878 4.15 28.17 34.39
N LYS A 879 3.43 29.25 34.05
CA LYS A 879 1.96 29.29 34.16
C LYS A 879 1.26 28.19 33.36
N LEU A 880 1.73 27.95 32.12
CA LEU A 880 1.17 26.93 31.23
C LEU A 880 1.58 25.51 31.63
N VAL A 881 2.73 25.32 32.27
CA VAL A 881 3.07 24.03 32.93
C VAL A 881 2.05 23.70 34.02
N LYS A 882 1.79 24.63 34.95
CA LYS A 882 0.78 24.40 36.01
C LYS A 882 -0.63 24.16 35.45
N HIS A 883 -0.94 24.77 34.31
CA HIS A 883 -2.20 24.56 33.58
C HIS A 883 -2.28 23.16 32.97
N VAL A 884 -1.30 22.77 32.15
CA VAL A 884 -1.30 21.47 31.45
C VAL A 884 -1.19 20.29 32.43
N GLN A 885 -0.44 20.44 33.52
CA GLN A 885 -0.41 19.48 34.63
C GLN A 885 -1.81 19.16 35.16
N ARG A 886 -2.62 20.20 35.41
CA ARG A 886 -3.97 20.03 35.96
C ARG A 886 -5.00 19.64 34.90
N LEU A 887 -4.87 20.10 33.65
CA LEU A 887 -5.65 19.58 32.53
C LEU A 887 -5.44 18.07 32.36
N ASN A 888 -4.20 17.59 32.49
CA ASN A 888 -3.88 16.16 32.49
C ASN A 888 -4.54 15.42 33.66
N GLN A 889 -4.49 15.96 34.88
CA GLN A 889 -5.19 15.38 36.05
C GLN A 889 -6.72 15.31 35.84
N ILE A 890 -7.35 16.38 35.33
CA ILE A 890 -8.79 16.43 35.06
C ILE A 890 -9.18 15.45 33.94
N ARG A 891 -8.45 15.44 32.82
CA ARG A 891 -8.73 14.53 31.69
C ARG A 891 -8.64 13.07 32.12
N ARG A 892 -7.60 12.70 32.89
CA ARG A 892 -7.39 11.32 33.38
C ARG A 892 -8.39 10.84 34.44
N THR A 893 -9.17 11.74 35.05
CA THR A 893 -10.18 11.40 36.08
C THR A 893 -11.62 11.44 35.54
N VAL A 894 -11.83 11.82 34.28
CA VAL A 894 -13.16 11.90 33.65
C VAL A 894 -13.13 11.17 32.29
N PRO A 895 -13.52 9.87 32.24
CA PRO A 895 -13.47 9.07 31.00
C PRO A 895 -14.19 9.68 29.80
N ALA A 896 -15.26 10.46 30.04
CA ALA A 896 -15.96 11.22 29.01
C ALA A 896 -15.05 12.22 28.26
N LEU A 897 -14.04 12.79 28.90
CA LEU A 897 -13.10 13.72 28.26
C LEU A 897 -12.09 12.98 27.38
N GLN A 898 -11.63 11.81 27.82
CA GLN A 898 -10.67 10.96 27.08
C GLN A 898 -11.31 10.36 25.82
N MET A 899 -12.34 9.53 25.98
CA MET A 899 -12.84 8.63 24.93
C MET A 899 -14.27 8.96 24.49
N GLY A 900 -14.89 9.98 25.08
CA GLY A 900 -16.33 10.20 24.93
C GLY A 900 -16.73 10.85 23.61
N GLN A 901 -17.83 10.37 23.05
CA GLN A 901 -18.62 11.08 22.04
C GLN A 901 -19.10 12.44 22.57
N TYR A 902 -19.38 13.40 21.69
CA TYR A 902 -19.81 14.75 22.06
C TYR A 902 -21.15 15.17 21.46
N SER A 903 -21.79 16.19 22.03
CA SER A 903 -22.95 16.84 21.40
C SER A 903 -23.07 18.30 21.79
N THR A 904 -23.44 19.13 20.81
CA THR A 904 -23.76 20.55 20.98
C THR A 904 -25.26 20.81 21.16
N ALA A 905 -26.09 19.75 21.08
CA ALA A 905 -27.55 19.89 21.02
C ALA A 905 -28.17 20.25 22.38
N ASN A 906 -29.04 21.27 22.37
CA ASN A 906 -29.71 21.85 23.54
C ASN A 906 -28.72 22.51 24.52
N ILE A 907 -27.81 23.34 24.00
CA ILE A 907 -26.80 24.07 24.78
C ILE A 907 -26.77 25.54 24.33
N SER A 908 -26.58 26.46 25.27
CA SER A 908 -26.17 27.85 25.01
C SER A 908 -24.74 28.07 25.47
N GLY A 909 -24.00 28.95 24.78
CA GLY A 909 -22.58 29.22 25.05
C GLY A 909 -21.74 29.04 23.79
N ASN A 910 -20.57 29.66 23.73
CA ASN A 910 -19.74 29.69 22.52
C ASN A 910 -18.94 28.39 22.34
N MET A 911 -18.10 28.03 23.31
CA MET A 911 -17.33 26.78 23.36
C MET A 911 -17.90 25.82 24.41
N ALA A 912 -19.15 25.39 24.21
CA ALA A 912 -19.87 24.55 25.15
C ALA A 912 -20.45 23.28 24.50
N TYR A 913 -20.26 22.12 25.15
CA TYR A 913 -20.65 20.81 24.65
C TYR A 913 -20.84 19.78 25.77
N LYS A 914 -21.65 18.77 25.50
CA LYS A 914 -21.79 17.54 26.30
C LYS A 914 -20.74 16.52 25.85
N ARG A 915 -20.22 15.71 26.77
CA ARG A 915 -19.43 14.50 26.49
C ARG A 915 -20.05 13.30 27.19
N ARG A 916 -20.04 12.13 26.56
CA ARG A 916 -20.31 10.85 27.24
C ARG A 916 -19.40 9.74 26.73
N TYR A 917 -18.95 8.89 27.65
CA TYR A 917 -18.36 7.59 27.33
C TYR A 917 -19.06 6.52 28.16
N THR A 918 -19.41 5.39 27.55
CA THR A 918 -19.88 4.21 28.27
C THR A 918 -19.20 2.95 27.76
N ASP A 919 -18.71 2.11 28.67
CA ASP A 919 -18.25 0.77 28.36
C ASP A 919 -18.97 -0.26 29.24
N THR A 920 -19.69 -1.17 28.60
CA THR A 920 -20.44 -2.24 29.27
C THR A 920 -19.56 -3.36 29.81
N ALA A 921 -18.33 -3.51 29.32
CA ALA A 921 -17.39 -4.55 29.78
C ALA A 921 -16.73 -4.16 31.11
N THR A 922 -16.28 -2.91 31.26
CA THR A 922 -15.75 -2.37 32.54
C THR A 922 -16.81 -1.76 33.45
N GLY A 923 -18.03 -1.53 32.96
CA GLY A 923 -19.13 -0.92 33.71
C GLY A 923 -19.03 0.60 33.84
N VAL A 924 -18.22 1.25 33.00
CA VAL A 924 -18.05 2.71 32.99
C VAL A 924 -19.25 3.39 32.34
N ASP A 925 -19.76 4.44 32.99
CA ASP A 925 -20.66 5.45 32.42
C ASP A 925 -20.24 6.82 32.96
N SER A 926 -19.72 7.67 32.08
CA SER A 926 -19.23 8.99 32.42
C SER A 926 -19.91 10.01 31.51
N PHE A 927 -20.70 10.92 32.11
CA PHE A 927 -21.37 12.02 31.41
C PHE A 927 -20.90 13.36 31.97
N ALA A 928 -20.45 14.27 31.10
CA ALA A 928 -19.88 15.55 31.48
C ALA A 928 -20.41 16.71 30.63
N LEU A 929 -20.58 17.87 31.27
CA LEU A 929 -20.98 19.13 30.63
C LEU A 929 -19.80 20.09 30.68
N VAL A 930 -19.29 20.49 29.51
CA VAL A 930 -18.08 21.30 29.38
C VAL A 930 -18.43 22.68 28.81
N THR A 931 -17.86 23.74 29.39
CA THR A 931 -17.78 25.05 28.75
C THR A 931 -16.40 25.67 28.98
N VAL A 932 -15.82 26.25 27.94
CA VAL A 932 -14.50 26.92 27.94
C VAL A 932 -14.70 28.42 27.73
N THR A 933 -14.01 29.23 28.54
CA THR A 933 -14.06 30.71 28.56
C THR A 933 -15.41 31.32 28.95
N ASP A 934 -16.49 30.95 28.26
CA ASP A 934 -17.84 31.51 28.41
C ASP A 934 -18.73 30.69 29.36
N GLY A 935 -19.78 31.36 29.87
CA GLY A 935 -20.85 30.68 30.60
C GLY A 935 -21.78 29.92 29.65
N ALA A 936 -22.42 28.86 30.15
CA ALA A 936 -23.24 27.97 29.34
C ALA A 936 -24.50 27.50 30.06
N THR A 937 -25.56 27.21 29.32
CA THR A 937 -26.75 26.51 29.84
C THR A 937 -26.97 25.24 29.05
N PHE A 938 -26.96 24.12 29.74
CA PHE A 938 -27.18 22.78 29.18
C PHE A 938 -28.61 22.38 29.52
N SER A 939 -29.44 22.20 28.50
CA SER A 939 -30.83 21.78 28.61
C SER A 939 -31.01 20.36 28.06
N ASN A 940 -32.12 19.72 28.44
CA ASN A 940 -32.40 18.32 28.14
C ASN A 940 -31.20 17.44 28.50
N ILE A 941 -30.78 17.49 29.77
CA ILE A 941 -29.76 16.64 30.38
C ILE A 941 -30.40 15.69 31.41
N PRO A 942 -29.75 14.57 31.76
CA PRO A 942 -30.21 13.72 32.87
C PRO A 942 -30.39 14.50 34.18
N ASN A 943 -31.42 14.16 34.94
CA ASN A 943 -31.55 14.60 36.33
C ASN A 943 -30.55 13.86 37.22
N GLY A 944 -30.04 14.52 38.25
CA GLY A 944 -29.05 13.97 39.18
C GLY A 944 -28.19 15.05 39.81
N THR A 945 -27.19 14.63 40.60
CA THR A 945 -26.19 15.54 41.16
C THR A 945 -24.99 15.61 40.23
N TYR A 946 -24.59 16.81 39.83
CA TYR A 946 -23.40 17.10 39.06
C TYR A 946 -22.35 17.75 39.96
N LYS A 947 -21.07 17.42 39.76
CA LYS A 947 -19.93 18.06 40.43
C LYS A 947 -18.98 18.62 39.38
N ASP A 948 -18.55 19.88 39.53
CA ASP A 948 -17.54 20.47 38.66
C ASP A 948 -16.14 19.96 39.01
N ALA A 949 -15.45 19.34 38.04
CA ALA A 949 -14.08 18.85 38.22
C ALA A 949 -13.06 19.99 38.46
N VAL A 950 -13.38 21.22 38.07
CA VAL A 950 -12.50 22.39 38.23
C VAL A 950 -12.66 23.02 39.62
N THR A 951 -13.86 23.47 39.98
CA THR A 951 -14.09 24.21 41.23
C THR A 951 -14.51 23.35 42.42
N GLY A 952 -15.09 22.18 42.17
CA GLY A 952 -15.81 21.38 43.17
C GLY A 952 -17.24 21.83 43.44
N ASP A 953 -17.78 22.80 42.70
CA ASP A 953 -19.18 23.23 42.80
C ASP A 953 -20.15 22.07 42.49
N VAL A 954 -21.26 22.02 43.23
CA VAL A 954 -22.23 20.91 43.20
C VAL A 954 -23.61 21.42 42.83
N LYS A 955 -24.23 20.83 41.80
CA LYS A 955 -25.56 21.18 41.30
C LYS A 955 -26.46 19.96 41.27
N THR A 956 -27.62 20.02 41.93
CA THR A 956 -28.65 18.98 41.78
C THR A 956 -29.69 19.42 40.75
N VAL A 957 -29.77 18.69 39.65
CA VAL A 957 -30.65 18.95 38.50
C VAL A 957 -31.91 18.10 38.63
N THR A 958 -33.07 18.75 38.61
CA THR A 958 -34.40 18.12 38.75
C THR A 958 -35.36 18.43 37.59
N ASN A 959 -35.01 19.41 36.75
CA ASN A 959 -35.78 19.89 35.61
C ASN A 959 -35.06 19.66 34.25
N GLY A 960 -34.00 18.85 34.23
CA GLY A 960 -33.20 18.60 33.04
C GLY A 960 -32.39 19.78 32.51
N THR A 961 -32.07 20.78 33.35
CA THR A 961 -31.28 21.97 32.98
C THR A 961 -30.22 22.34 34.02
N LEU A 962 -29.01 22.69 33.55
CA LEU A 962 -27.91 23.23 34.38
C LEU A 962 -27.29 24.46 33.71
N THR A 963 -27.10 25.55 34.47
CA THR A 963 -26.35 26.74 34.02
C THR A 963 -25.01 26.83 34.73
N ALA A 964 -23.92 26.83 33.96
CA ALA A 964 -22.56 27.08 34.39
C ALA A 964 -22.23 28.58 34.25
N ALA A 965 -21.74 29.19 35.33
CA ALA A 965 -21.26 30.57 35.32
C ALA A 965 -19.97 30.71 34.49
N THR A 966 -19.76 31.89 33.90
CA THR A 966 -18.60 32.23 33.06
C THR A 966 -17.28 32.01 33.81
N PRO A 967 -16.40 31.10 33.34
CA PRO A 967 -15.10 30.85 33.98
C PRO A 967 -14.02 31.90 33.59
N GLY A 968 -14.17 32.57 32.45
CA GLY A 968 -13.20 33.54 31.92
C GLY A 968 -12.10 32.93 31.06
N LYS A 969 -11.41 33.74 30.25
CA LYS A 969 -10.44 33.26 29.24
C LYS A 969 -9.38 32.33 29.85
N GLY A 970 -9.09 31.22 29.17
CA GLY A 970 -8.15 30.20 29.63
C GLY A 970 -8.64 29.33 30.80
N ASN A 971 -9.88 29.52 31.25
CA ASN A 971 -10.52 28.72 32.28
C ASN A 971 -11.74 27.97 31.70
N LEU A 972 -12.22 26.95 32.40
CA LEU A 972 -13.32 26.10 31.96
C LEU A 972 -14.14 25.55 33.15
N ARG A 973 -15.26 24.89 32.86
CA ARG A 973 -16.03 24.08 33.83
C ARG A 973 -16.27 22.68 33.25
N VAL A 974 -16.25 21.65 34.09
CA VAL A 974 -16.59 20.25 33.71
C VAL A 974 -17.54 19.68 34.76
N TYR A 975 -18.84 19.90 34.59
CA TYR A 975 -19.85 19.32 35.47
C TYR A 975 -20.06 17.84 35.10
N VAL A 976 -19.52 16.94 35.90
CA VAL A 976 -19.65 15.48 35.74
C VAL A 976 -20.86 15.00 36.54
N LEU A 977 -21.71 14.17 35.92
CA LEU A 977 -22.85 13.52 36.58
C LEU A 977 -22.35 12.45 37.57
N ASP A 978 -22.84 12.52 38.81
CA ASP A 978 -22.48 11.58 39.87
C ASP A 978 -23.42 10.36 39.86
N LEU A 979 -22.92 9.24 39.33
CA LEU A 979 -23.64 7.95 39.32
C LEU A 979 -23.21 7.03 40.47
N GLY A 980 -22.19 7.42 41.24
CA GLY A 980 -21.65 6.68 42.37
C GLY A 980 -20.84 5.43 41.97
N GLY A 981 -20.29 4.74 42.97
CA GLY A 981 -19.43 3.57 42.75
C GLY A 981 -18.20 3.92 41.90
N ALA A 982 -17.92 3.10 40.87
CA ALA A 982 -16.86 3.37 39.89
C ALA A 982 -17.15 4.59 38.99
N ASN A 983 -18.42 5.03 38.92
CA ASN A 983 -18.90 6.16 38.11
C ASN A 983 -19.21 7.38 38.99
N ALA A 984 -18.55 7.50 40.14
CA ALA A 984 -18.66 8.66 41.01
C ALA A 984 -18.02 9.89 40.35
N ALA A 985 -18.73 11.02 40.34
CA ALA A 985 -18.16 12.28 39.88
C ALA A 985 -17.01 12.70 40.83
N PRO A 986 -15.82 13.06 40.32
CA PRO A 986 -14.62 13.21 41.14
C PRO A 986 -14.68 14.39 42.12
N GLY A 987 -15.52 15.40 41.85
CA GLY A 987 -15.40 16.68 42.53
C GLY A 987 -14.12 17.41 42.12
N LYS A 988 -13.62 18.33 42.95
CA LYS A 988 -12.45 19.15 42.61
C LYS A 988 -11.19 18.30 42.38
N VAL A 989 -10.62 18.39 41.18
CA VAL A 989 -9.37 17.72 40.81
C VAL A 989 -8.21 18.72 40.83
N GLY A 990 -7.13 18.34 41.51
CA GLY A 990 -5.93 19.18 41.65
C GLY A 990 -6.14 20.45 42.48
N THR A 991 -5.08 21.26 42.55
CA THR A 991 -5.05 22.56 43.25
C THR A 991 -5.20 23.72 42.29
N ASP A 992 -5.72 24.87 42.74
CA ASP A 992 -5.91 26.04 41.87
C ASP A 992 -4.58 26.60 41.36
N GLY A 993 -4.46 26.71 40.04
CA GLY A 993 -3.28 27.24 39.36
C GLY A 993 -3.45 28.72 38.98
N PRO A 994 -2.66 29.23 38.02
CA PRO A 994 -2.90 30.54 37.41
C PRO A 994 -4.25 30.60 36.66
N TYR A 995 -4.64 29.46 36.08
CA TYR A 995 -5.91 29.19 35.41
C TYR A 995 -6.66 28.02 36.10
N LEU A 996 -7.83 27.65 35.57
CA LEU A 996 -8.74 26.63 36.10
C LEU A 996 -9.28 26.99 37.50
N LYS A 997 -9.67 28.24 37.72
CA LYS A 997 -10.22 28.75 39.00
C LYS A 997 -11.74 28.72 39.03
#